data_AF-A0A1S2WVA9-F1
#
_entry.id   AF-A0A1S2WVA9-F1
#
_cell.length_a   1.000
_cell.length_b   1.000
_cell.length_c   1.000
_cell.angle_alpha   90.00
_cell.angle_beta   90.00
_cell.angle_gamma   90.00
#
_symmetry.space_group_name_H-M   'P 1'
#
loop_
_entity.id
_entity.type
_entity.pdbx_description
1 polymer ?
#
loop_
_entity_poly.entity_id
_entity_poly.type
_entity_poly.pdbx_seq_one_letter_code
_entity_poly.pdbx_strand_id
1 'polypeptide(L)'
;MNKSYPYKTSDAKKFLSTLSLVLGVSDQNIIAAYEDPIYYIMKEAALPLDVDPMKYNLKDPLERRTIAEKLNFGLNEEVGYVLPLNFGRTMWISSKWEFRRGHLFLLAGNSPLGFRLPLDSLIVKPHIEIEKSFETDLFASCPNLGDYITPVEQRAKNINSNTTPHNTYSAFVRTAISTEIRDNKLCVFLPPINDTEVFLDLIASIEVTAKMLNIAVIIEGYEPPQDNRTDRIKVTPDPGVIEVNIQPAHSWKELSDNLLGLYEDARQCRLGTEKFAIDGKHTGTGGGNHVTLGAAKPSDSPLLRRPNLLRSLITFWQHHPGLSYLFSGAFIGPTSQAPRVDEGRLENLYELEIAFSQIPDDDSNVPFWLVDRLFRHMLTDITGNTHRSEFCIDKLYSPDSSSGRLGILELRAFDMPPHSEMALLQMLLVRALVSCFWKKPYKHDLVRWGTSLHDKFLLEHYVREDIKEVVQFLNDQGYEFKLEWFDPFFEFRFPLYGMTTIDNMHCEIRAAIEPWHVLGEESSSQGTARYVDSSVERLQLKIQNFNDERYAVACNGVQIPLSKTNVEGEYVSGVRYKAWQPWSALHPTIGVDTPLTFDIIDKWNNRSIGGFNYFVSHPGGRNYETFPVNSYEAESRRINRYWDFNHSQGGIVENDPVVSATGNTIYSNETKRAIVDKKGSSKQFNYHQMPKNKEYPFTLDLRQRWIKNN
;
A
#
# COMPACT_ATOMS: atom_id res chain seq x y z
N MET A 1 -8.13 23.88 -12.47
CA MET A 1 -8.83 22.95 -13.38
C MET A 1 -10.33 23.22 -13.60
N ASN A 2 -11.02 24.01 -12.75
CA ASN A 2 -12.49 24.17 -12.84
C ASN A 2 -13.00 25.22 -13.83
N LYS A 3 -12.12 25.94 -14.52
CA LYS A 3 -12.52 26.91 -15.56
C LYS A 3 -12.87 26.16 -16.84
N SER A 4 -13.98 26.54 -17.46
CA SER A 4 -14.41 26.07 -18.78
C SER A 4 -14.21 27.17 -19.81
N TYR A 5 -13.88 26.79 -21.03
CA TYR A 5 -13.66 27.71 -22.15
C TYR A 5 -14.57 27.31 -23.32
N PRO A 6 -15.22 28.25 -24.02
CA PRO A 6 -16.11 27.93 -25.13
C PRO A 6 -15.32 27.56 -26.41
N TYR A 7 -14.33 26.67 -26.29
CA TYR A 7 -13.52 26.18 -27.39
C TYR A 7 -14.30 25.19 -28.25
N LYS A 8 -14.04 25.21 -29.55
CA LYS A 8 -14.62 24.29 -30.54
C LYS A 8 -13.55 23.39 -31.12
N THR A 9 -13.96 22.32 -31.79
CA THR A 9 -13.05 21.44 -32.54
C THR A 9 -12.17 22.23 -33.51
N SER A 10 -12.69 23.29 -34.15
CA SER A 10 -11.88 24.18 -35.00
C SER A 10 -10.70 24.84 -34.27
N ASP A 11 -10.81 25.13 -32.98
CA ASP A 11 -9.72 25.69 -32.17
C ASP A 11 -8.65 24.64 -31.90
N ALA A 12 -9.03 23.38 -31.70
CA ALA A 12 -8.09 22.26 -31.59
C ALA A 12 -7.28 22.10 -32.89
N LYS A 13 -7.94 22.19 -34.06
CA LYS A 13 -7.26 22.20 -35.36
C LYS A 13 -6.27 23.33 -35.46
N LYS A 14 -6.73 24.56 -35.16
CA LYS A 14 -5.91 25.78 -35.24
C LYS A 14 -4.69 25.69 -34.33
N PHE A 15 -4.87 25.17 -33.12
CA PHE A 15 -3.78 24.94 -32.18
C PHE A 15 -2.75 23.96 -32.76
N LEU A 16 -3.20 22.79 -33.22
CA LEU A 16 -2.30 21.76 -33.74
C LEU A 16 -1.59 22.20 -35.03
N SER A 17 -2.27 22.93 -35.92
CA SER A 17 -1.65 23.55 -37.10
C SER A 17 -0.57 24.55 -36.70
N THR A 18 -0.86 25.45 -35.76
CA THR A 18 0.15 26.43 -35.30
C THR A 18 1.34 25.73 -34.64
N LEU A 19 1.09 24.72 -33.81
CA LEU A 19 2.12 23.92 -33.17
C LEU A 19 3.00 23.20 -34.19
N SER A 20 2.40 22.62 -35.24
CA SER A 20 3.15 21.93 -36.31
C SER A 20 4.16 22.86 -36.98
N LEU A 21 3.77 24.12 -37.24
CA LEU A 21 4.64 25.13 -37.81
C LEU A 21 5.74 25.58 -36.84
N VAL A 22 5.44 25.72 -35.53
CA VAL A 22 6.45 26.01 -34.49
C VAL A 22 7.49 24.89 -34.38
N LEU A 23 7.07 23.64 -34.52
CA LEU A 23 7.93 22.45 -34.54
C LEU A 23 8.72 22.31 -35.85
N GLY A 24 8.38 23.08 -36.89
CA GLY A 24 9.02 23.02 -38.20
C GLY A 24 8.55 21.87 -39.09
N VAL A 25 7.40 21.26 -38.80
CA VAL A 25 6.79 20.18 -39.58
C VAL A 25 5.57 20.66 -40.36
N SER A 26 5.16 19.91 -41.39
CA SER A 26 4.03 20.29 -42.24
C SER A 26 2.69 20.07 -41.54
N ASP A 27 1.82 21.09 -41.54
CA ASP A 27 0.44 21.00 -41.03
C ASP A 27 -0.46 20.10 -41.92
N GLN A 28 0.00 19.75 -43.13
CA GLN A 28 -0.73 18.89 -44.07
C GLN A 28 -0.81 17.44 -43.59
N ASN A 29 0.06 17.05 -42.65
CA ASN A 29 0.05 15.73 -42.04
C ASN A 29 -0.98 15.61 -40.90
N ILE A 30 -1.72 16.68 -40.59
CA ILE A 30 -2.78 16.64 -39.58
C ILE A 30 -3.99 15.86 -40.12
N ILE A 31 -4.48 14.93 -39.32
CA ILE A 31 -5.59 14.04 -39.69
C ILE A 31 -6.72 14.24 -38.69
N ALA A 32 -7.95 14.40 -39.21
CA ALA A 32 -9.15 14.42 -38.38
C ALA A 32 -9.51 13.00 -37.90
N ALA A 33 -9.82 12.87 -36.61
CA ALA A 33 -10.22 11.62 -35.99
C ALA A 33 -11.74 11.58 -35.77
N TYR A 34 -12.34 10.41 -36.03
CA TYR A 34 -13.77 10.16 -35.91
C TYR A 34 -14.04 8.94 -35.03
N GLU A 35 -15.21 8.90 -34.38
CA GLU A 35 -15.71 7.66 -33.78
C GLU A 35 -16.07 6.64 -34.89
N ASP A 36 -15.91 5.33 -34.65
CA ASP A 36 -16.23 4.32 -35.66
C ASP A 36 -17.74 4.05 -35.75
N PRO A 37 -18.44 4.48 -36.82
CA PRO A 37 -19.88 4.31 -36.92
C PRO A 37 -20.31 2.85 -36.96
N ILE A 38 -19.52 1.97 -37.56
CA ILE A 38 -19.86 0.55 -37.70
C ILE A 38 -19.89 -0.13 -36.33
N TYR A 39 -18.89 0.16 -35.49
CA TYR A 39 -18.82 -0.39 -34.14
C TYR A 39 -20.05 0.00 -33.31
N TYR A 40 -20.39 1.30 -33.30
CA TYR A 40 -21.51 1.80 -32.49
C TYR A 40 -22.87 1.32 -33.02
N ILE A 41 -23.07 1.20 -34.34
CA ILE A 41 -24.28 0.61 -34.92
C ILE A 41 -24.43 -0.87 -34.52
N MET A 42 -23.34 -1.65 -34.58
CA MET A 42 -23.37 -3.06 -34.15
C MET A 42 -23.68 -3.20 -32.65
N LYS A 43 -23.14 -2.30 -31.82
CA LYS A 43 -23.41 -2.29 -30.38
C LYS A 43 -24.84 -1.87 -30.06
N GLU A 44 -25.37 -0.88 -30.77
CA GLU A 44 -26.78 -0.47 -30.68
C GLU A 44 -27.71 -1.63 -31.04
N ALA A 45 -27.46 -2.33 -32.15
CA ALA A 45 -28.27 -3.46 -32.58
C ALA A 45 -28.22 -4.67 -31.61
N ALA A 46 -27.16 -4.78 -30.80
CA ALA A 46 -27.03 -5.81 -29.78
C ALA A 46 -27.74 -5.46 -28.46
N LEU A 47 -28.28 -4.24 -28.31
CA LEU A 47 -29.02 -3.85 -27.11
C LEU A 47 -30.38 -4.57 -27.05
N PRO A 48 -30.86 -4.91 -25.84
CA PRO A 48 -32.21 -5.44 -25.66
C PRO A 48 -33.30 -4.50 -26.20
N LEU A 49 -34.42 -5.06 -26.67
CA LEU A 49 -35.51 -4.31 -27.30
C LEU A 49 -36.16 -3.26 -26.38
N ASP A 50 -36.07 -3.44 -25.07
CA ASP A 50 -36.60 -2.56 -24.03
C ASP A 50 -35.62 -1.45 -23.60
N VAL A 51 -34.45 -1.37 -24.23
CA VAL A 51 -33.38 -0.43 -23.87
C VAL A 51 -33.21 0.63 -24.97
N ASP A 52 -33.53 1.89 -24.64
CA ASP A 52 -33.37 3.05 -25.53
C ASP A 52 -31.87 3.43 -25.66
N PRO A 53 -31.22 3.23 -26.82
CA PRO A 53 -29.78 3.42 -27.00
C PRO A 53 -29.25 4.81 -26.61
N MET A 54 -30.09 5.85 -26.77
CA MET A 54 -29.74 7.25 -26.54
C MET A 54 -29.87 7.69 -25.07
N LYS A 55 -30.53 6.88 -24.23
CA LYS A 55 -30.71 7.18 -22.81
C LYS A 55 -29.78 6.36 -21.94
N TYR A 56 -29.26 7.02 -20.91
CA TYR A 56 -28.49 6.39 -19.85
C TYR A 56 -28.78 7.06 -18.51
N ASN A 57 -28.52 6.36 -17.42
CA ASN A 57 -28.53 6.87 -16.06
C ASN A 57 -27.14 6.69 -15.40
N LEU A 58 -26.94 7.31 -14.24
CA LEU A 58 -25.67 7.24 -13.51
C LEU A 58 -25.32 5.84 -12.94
N LYS A 59 -26.32 4.98 -12.72
CA LYS A 59 -26.18 3.61 -12.25
C LYS A 59 -25.83 2.62 -13.37
N ASP A 60 -25.97 3.02 -14.63
CA ASP A 60 -25.68 2.15 -15.76
C ASP A 60 -24.17 1.84 -15.84
N PRO A 61 -23.80 0.66 -16.37
CA PRO A 61 -22.41 0.33 -16.66
C PRO A 61 -21.74 1.41 -17.52
N LEU A 62 -20.45 1.65 -17.30
CA LEU A 62 -19.70 2.71 -17.99
C LEU A 62 -19.77 2.59 -19.53
N GLU A 63 -19.70 1.36 -20.04
CA GLU A 63 -19.84 1.08 -21.47
C GLU A 63 -21.20 1.55 -22.01
N ARG A 64 -22.28 1.35 -21.25
CA ARG A 64 -23.63 1.76 -21.62
C ARG A 64 -23.79 3.27 -21.72
N ARG A 65 -23.18 4.00 -20.77
CA ARG A 65 -23.14 5.46 -20.75
C ARG A 65 -22.33 5.99 -21.92
N THR A 66 -21.16 5.40 -22.17
CA THR A 66 -20.27 5.79 -23.27
C THR A 66 -20.98 5.65 -24.63
N ILE A 67 -21.69 4.54 -24.86
CA ILE A 67 -22.45 4.34 -26.11
C ILE A 67 -23.52 5.43 -26.28
N ALA A 68 -24.32 5.68 -25.24
CA ALA A 68 -25.39 6.67 -25.31
C ALA A 68 -24.86 8.10 -25.53
N GLU A 69 -23.79 8.48 -24.84
CA GLU A 69 -23.12 9.77 -25.02
C GLU A 69 -22.64 9.94 -26.47
N LYS A 70 -21.91 8.95 -27.00
CA LYS A 70 -21.33 9.03 -28.35
C LYS A 70 -22.40 9.06 -29.45
N LEU A 71 -23.48 8.29 -29.30
CA LEU A 71 -24.61 8.34 -30.23
C LEU A 71 -25.33 9.70 -30.22
N ASN A 72 -25.43 10.35 -29.06
CA ASN A 72 -26.09 11.66 -28.92
C ASN A 72 -25.28 12.82 -29.52
N PHE A 73 -23.94 12.75 -29.47
CA PHE A 73 -23.05 13.75 -30.08
C PHE A 73 -22.92 13.62 -31.61
N GLY A 74 -23.33 12.47 -32.19
CA GLY A 74 -23.24 12.19 -33.61
C GLY A 74 -21.90 11.58 -34.02
N LEU A 75 -21.94 10.55 -34.87
CA LEU A 75 -20.75 9.77 -35.29
C LEU A 75 -20.03 10.34 -36.53
N ASN A 76 -20.59 11.39 -37.14
CA ASN A 76 -20.04 12.04 -38.34
C ASN A 76 -19.25 13.32 -38.03
N GLU A 77 -19.19 13.71 -36.77
CA GLU A 77 -18.47 14.90 -36.32
C GLU A 77 -17.01 14.58 -36.00
N GLU A 78 -16.13 15.54 -36.25
CA GLU A 78 -14.71 15.43 -35.90
C GLU A 78 -14.55 15.50 -34.38
N VAL A 79 -13.95 14.46 -33.79
CA VAL A 79 -13.71 14.39 -32.34
C VAL A 79 -12.47 15.21 -31.95
N GLY A 80 -11.48 15.21 -32.82
CA GLY A 80 -10.21 15.90 -32.61
C GLY A 80 -9.26 15.68 -33.79
N TYR A 81 -8.01 16.08 -33.61
CA TYR A 81 -6.98 16.02 -34.64
C TYR A 81 -5.72 15.35 -34.14
N VAL A 82 -5.03 14.70 -35.06
CA VAL A 82 -3.83 13.91 -34.81
C VAL A 82 -2.74 14.36 -35.76
N LEU A 83 -1.55 14.60 -35.22
CA LEU A 83 -0.35 14.88 -35.97
C LEU A 83 0.66 13.78 -35.67
N PRO A 84 0.97 12.90 -36.64
CA PRO A 84 2.08 11.97 -36.49
C PRO A 84 3.36 12.76 -36.25
N LEU A 85 4.00 12.52 -35.11
CA LEU A 85 5.12 13.32 -34.62
C LEU A 85 6.14 12.44 -33.91
N ASN A 86 7.40 12.60 -34.30
CA ASN A 86 8.54 12.01 -33.60
C ASN A 86 9.76 12.93 -33.76
N PHE A 87 10.80 12.70 -32.99
CA PHE A 87 12.06 13.40 -33.13
C PHE A 87 13.03 12.55 -33.96
N GLY A 88 13.51 13.12 -35.07
CA GLY A 88 14.58 12.52 -35.86
C GLY A 88 15.93 12.72 -35.17
N ARG A 89 17.04 12.66 -35.91
CA ARG A 89 18.38 12.83 -35.32
C ARG A 89 18.63 14.24 -34.74
N THR A 90 18.02 15.27 -35.33
CA THR A 90 18.29 16.67 -34.97
C THR A 90 17.06 17.57 -35.01
N MET A 91 15.91 17.08 -35.48
CA MET A 91 14.72 17.88 -35.68
C MET A 91 13.44 17.04 -35.63
N TRP A 92 12.31 17.69 -35.40
CA TRP A 92 10.99 17.08 -35.47
C TRP A 92 10.67 16.59 -36.89
N ILE A 93 10.08 15.40 -36.96
CA ILE A 93 9.63 14.78 -38.19
C ILE A 93 8.18 14.37 -38.06
N SER A 94 7.49 14.41 -39.19
CA SER A 94 6.09 14.05 -39.32
C SER A 94 5.89 13.32 -40.64
N SER A 95 4.93 12.40 -40.68
CA SER A 95 4.58 11.65 -41.88
C SER A 95 3.07 11.58 -42.04
N LYS A 96 2.58 11.50 -43.26
CA LYS A 96 1.15 11.27 -43.53
C LYS A 96 0.78 9.82 -43.21
N TRP A 97 -0.28 9.61 -42.42
CA TRP A 97 -0.90 8.29 -42.29
C TRP A 97 -1.98 8.10 -43.35
N GLU A 98 -2.05 6.89 -43.88
CA GLU A 98 -3.06 6.48 -44.84
C GLU A 98 -3.76 5.23 -44.32
N PHE A 99 -5.09 5.26 -44.33
CA PHE A 99 -5.93 4.18 -43.82
C PHE A 99 -6.71 3.56 -44.96
N ARG A 100 -6.96 2.25 -44.88
CA ARG A 100 -7.76 1.53 -45.89
C ARG A 100 -9.18 2.10 -46.02
N ARG A 101 -9.75 2.61 -44.93
CA ARG A 101 -11.08 3.24 -44.89
C ARG A 101 -11.06 4.75 -45.20
N GLY A 102 -9.91 5.31 -45.60
CA GLY A 102 -9.73 6.73 -45.90
C GLY A 102 -9.64 7.66 -44.69
N HIS A 103 -10.38 7.38 -43.61
CA HIS A 103 -10.41 8.18 -42.39
C HIS A 103 -9.77 7.45 -41.19
N LEU A 104 -9.34 8.24 -40.19
CA LEU A 104 -8.87 7.76 -38.90
C LEU A 104 -10.06 7.50 -37.98
N PHE A 105 -10.43 6.24 -37.81
CA PHE A 105 -11.48 5.83 -36.88
C PHE A 105 -10.86 5.36 -35.55
N LEU A 106 -11.31 5.95 -34.45
CA LEU A 106 -10.81 5.65 -33.10
C LEU A 106 -11.28 4.26 -32.63
N LEU A 107 -10.47 3.64 -31.81
CA LEU A 107 -10.88 2.49 -31.01
C LEU A 107 -11.99 2.91 -30.03
N ALA A 108 -12.91 1.99 -29.76
CA ALA A 108 -14.03 2.26 -28.88
C ALA A 108 -13.59 2.52 -27.44
N GLY A 109 -14.26 3.47 -26.77
CA GLY A 109 -14.03 3.77 -25.36
C GLY A 109 -14.22 5.24 -25.02
N ASN A 110 -13.97 5.58 -23.77
CA ASN A 110 -14.04 6.95 -23.24
C ASN A 110 -12.67 7.52 -22.82
N SER A 111 -11.58 6.79 -23.08
CA SER A 111 -10.21 7.27 -22.85
C SER A 111 -9.87 8.45 -23.78
N PRO A 112 -8.86 9.27 -23.41
CA PRO A 112 -8.32 10.31 -24.29
C PRO A 112 -8.02 9.82 -25.70
N LEU A 113 -8.20 10.69 -26.70
CA LEU A 113 -8.01 10.39 -28.12
C LEU A 113 -6.73 9.61 -28.42
N GLY A 114 -5.59 10.05 -27.86
CA GLY A 114 -4.28 9.45 -28.12
C GLY A 114 -4.14 7.99 -27.68
N PHE A 115 -4.90 7.51 -26.68
CA PHE A 115 -4.92 6.10 -26.29
C PHE A 115 -5.83 5.24 -27.19
N ARG A 116 -6.67 5.87 -28.01
CA ARG A 116 -7.64 5.21 -28.89
C ARG A 116 -7.20 5.19 -30.36
N LEU A 117 -5.94 5.48 -30.64
CA LEU A 117 -5.40 5.46 -32.00
C LEU A 117 -5.27 4.01 -32.53
N PRO A 118 -5.77 3.69 -33.73
CA PRO A 118 -5.70 2.36 -34.33
C PRO A 118 -4.31 2.10 -34.95
N LEU A 119 -3.25 2.06 -34.12
CA LEU A 119 -1.86 1.95 -34.58
C LEU A 119 -1.59 0.68 -35.40
N ASP A 120 -2.33 -0.42 -35.14
CA ASP A 120 -2.25 -1.67 -35.90
C ASP A 120 -2.76 -1.57 -37.34
N SER A 121 -3.53 -0.52 -37.64
CA SER A 121 -4.04 -0.24 -39.00
C SER A 121 -3.04 0.54 -39.86
N LEU A 122 -1.91 0.95 -39.29
CA LEU A 122 -0.85 1.66 -40.00
C LEU A 122 -0.05 0.71 -40.91
N ILE A 123 0.72 1.28 -41.84
CA ILE A 123 1.59 0.52 -42.73
C ILE A 123 2.57 -0.32 -41.91
N VAL A 124 2.57 -1.64 -42.14
CA VAL A 124 3.42 -2.58 -41.39
C VAL A 124 4.89 -2.40 -41.76
N LYS A 125 5.21 -2.31 -43.05
CA LYS A 125 6.59 -2.21 -43.57
C LYS A 125 6.75 -0.91 -44.38
N PRO A 126 7.06 0.23 -43.73
CA PRO A 126 7.33 1.48 -44.43
C PRO A 126 8.67 1.40 -45.19
N HIS A 127 8.85 2.27 -46.18
CA HIS A 127 10.10 2.33 -46.95
C HIS A 127 11.30 2.72 -46.08
N ILE A 128 11.11 3.65 -45.15
CA ILE A 128 12.11 4.07 -44.17
C ILE A 128 11.43 4.07 -42.80
N GLU A 129 11.99 3.31 -41.87
CA GLU A 129 11.56 3.25 -40.48
C GLU A 129 12.52 4.07 -39.62
N ILE A 130 11.98 4.69 -38.57
CA ILE A 130 12.80 5.42 -37.60
C ILE A 130 13.56 4.41 -36.75
N GLU A 131 14.85 4.65 -36.54
CA GLU A 131 15.66 3.84 -35.62
C GLU A 131 15.01 3.86 -34.23
N LYS A 132 14.85 2.68 -33.63
CA LYS A 132 14.37 2.61 -32.24
C LYS A 132 15.43 3.20 -31.33
N SER A 133 15.07 4.25 -30.59
CA SER A 133 15.90 4.75 -29.50
C SER A 133 15.92 3.72 -28.36
N PHE A 134 17.03 3.65 -27.65
CA PHE A 134 17.14 2.86 -26.43
C PHE A 134 16.61 3.67 -25.23
N GLU A 135 16.26 3.00 -24.15
CA GLU A 135 15.98 3.68 -22.88
C GLU A 135 17.23 4.45 -22.41
N THR A 136 17.01 5.63 -21.84
CA THR A 136 18.06 6.45 -21.25
C THR A 136 18.80 5.68 -20.16
N ASP A 137 20.13 5.61 -20.27
CA ASP A 137 20.97 5.02 -19.24
C ASP A 137 21.20 6.03 -18.11
N LEU A 138 20.64 5.75 -16.93
CA LEU A 138 20.75 6.61 -15.75
C LEU A 138 22.17 6.63 -15.14
N PHE A 139 23.06 5.74 -15.58
CA PHE A 139 24.49 5.75 -15.22
C PHE A 139 25.32 6.61 -16.17
N ALA A 140 24.79 7.01 -17.33
CA ALA A 140 25.50 7.84 -18.28
C ALA A 140 25.63 9.30 -17.79
N SER A 141 26.70 9.97 -18.21
CA SER A 141 26.88 11.40 -17.97
C SER A 141 26.17 12.21 -19.05
N CYS A 142 25.21 13.03 -18.66
CA CYS A 142 24.50 13.96 -19.55
C CYS A 142 24.89 15.42 -19.26
N PRO A 143 24.91 16.31 -20.28
CA PRO A 143 25.10 17.74 -20.05
C PRO A 143 23.92 18.33 -19.25
N ASN A 144 24.13 19.47 -18.60
CA ASN A 144 23.04 20.16 -17.89
C ASN A 144 21.95 20.60 -18.87
N LEU A 145 20.70 20.59 -18.41
CA LEU A 145 19.58 21.12 -19.17
C LEU A 145 19.72 22.65 -19.33
N GLY A 146 19.46 23.13 -20.54
CA GLY A 146 19.56 24.54 -20.90
C GLY A 146 18.20 25.24 -20.97
N ASP A 147 18.19 26.40 -21.63
CA ASP A 147 16.95 27.13 -21.97
C ASP A 147 16.36 26.60 -23.28
N TYR A 148 15.15 26.04 -23.19
CA TYR A 148 14.38 25.54 -24.33
C TYR A 148 13.35 26.55 -24.85
N ILE A 149 12.99 27.57 -24.07
CA ILE A 149 11.95 28.54 -24.43
C ILE A 149 12.49 29.52 -25.47
N THR A 150 13.67 30.11 -25.24
CA THR A 150 14.23 31.11 -26.17
C THR A 150 14.44 30.56 -27.58
N PRO A 151 15.03 29.36 -27.78
CA PRO A 151 15.14 28.77 -29.11
C PRO A 151 13.78 28.56 -29.79
N VAL A 152 12.78 28.09 -29.05
CA VAL A 152 11.41 27.89 -29.56
C VAL A 152 10.77 29.22 -29.95
N GLU A 153 10.91 30.27 -29.13
CA GLU A 153 10.39 31.60 -29.47
C GLU A 153 11.04 32.17 -30.74
N GLN A 154 12.32 31.90 -30.97
CA GLN A 154 13.00 32.26 -32.22
C GLN A 154 12.46 31.48 -33.41
N ARG A 155 12.23 30.17 -33.27
CA ARG A 155 11.55 29.36 -34.30
C ARG A 155 10.16 29.91 -34.60
N ALA A 156 9.39 30.24 -33.55
CA ALA A 156 8.03 30.75 -33.67
C ALA A 156 7.94 32.11 -34.39
N LYS A 157 8.94 32.99 -34.21
CA LYS A 157 9.03 34.27 -34.95
C LYS A 157 9.31 34.09 -36.44
N ASN A 158 10.01 33.02 -36.79
CA ASN A 158 10.41 32.71 -38.16
C ASN A 158 9.45 31.72 -38.85
N ILE A 159 8.24 31.51 -38.29
CA ILE A 159 7.23 30.67 -38.94
C ILE A 159 6.87 31.28 -40.29
N ASN A 160 7.05 30.50 -41.35
CA ASN A 160 6.53 30.87 -42.65
C ASN A 160 5.03 30.54 -42.71
N SER A 161 4.23 31.41 -43.31
CA SER A 161 2.77 31.18 -43.47
C SER A 161 2.44 30.01 -44.41
N ASN A 162 3.44 29.57 -45.19
CA ASN A 162 3.32 28.47 -46.12
C ASN A 162 3.87 27.20 -45.47
N THR A 163 3.07 26.15 -45.53
CA THR A 163 3.49 24.77 -45.22
C THR A 163 4.83 24.48 -45.88
N THR A 164 5.80 23.97 -45.13
CA THR A 164 7.05 23.45 -45.70
C THR A 164 6.65 22.30 -46.64
N PRO A 165 6.70 22.47 -47.98
CA PRO A 165 6.03 21.54 -48.90
C PRO A 165 6.72 20.18 -48.98
N HIS A 166 7.94 20.07 -48.46
CA HIS A 166 8.70 18.84 -48.44
C HIS A 166 9.51 18.77 -47.15
N ASN A 167 9.04 17.96 -46.19
CA ASN A 167 10.00 17.30 -45.33
C ASN A 167 10.75 16.30 -46.21
N THR A 168 12.03 16.55 -46.43
CA THR A 168 12.95 15.72 -47.24
C THR A 168 13.20 14.33 -46.64
N TYR A 169 12.64 14.07 -45.46
CA TYR A 169 12.77 12.81 -44.72
C TYR A 169 11.53 11.94 -44.92
N SER A 170 11.73 10.82 -45.59
CA SER A 170 10.76 9.77 -45.92
C SER A 170 10.51 8.77 -44.78
N ALA A 171 10.91 9.10 -43.55
CA ALA A 171 10.75 8.21 -42.41
C ALA A 171 9.29 8.17 -41.94
N PHE A 172 8.74 6.97 -41.81
CA PHE A 172 7.38 6.75 -41.34
C PHE A 172 7.32 6.86 -39.81
N VAL A 173 6.49 7.77 -39.33
CA VAL A 173 6.29 8.05 -37.91
C VAL A 173 5.09 7.27 -37.39
N ARG A 174 5.26 6.47 -36.33
CA ARG A 174 4.16 5.68 -35.72
C ARG A 174 3.54 6.33 -34.49
N THR A 175 4.24 7.25 -33.86
CA THR A 175 3.77 8.02 -32.70
C THR A 175 3.02 9.27 -33.15
N ALA A 176 2.13 9.80 -32.32
CA ALA A 176 1.41 11.02 -32.66
C ALA A 176 1.08 11.85 -31.43
N ILE A 177 1.12 13.17 -31.62
CA ILE A 177 0.48 14.11 -30.72
C ILE A 177 -0.96 14.32 -31.18
N SER A 178 -1.90 14.48 -30.25
CA SER A 178 -3.29 14.73 -30.61
C SER A 178 -3.93 15.81 -29.76
N THR A 179 -4.95 16.47 -30.33
CA THR A 179 -5.71 17.50 -29.66
C THR A 179 -7.20 17.20 -29.74
N GLU A 180 -7.89 17.24 -28.61
CA GLU A 180 -9.35 17.12 -28.53
C GLU A 180 -9.94 18.18 -27.59
N ILE A 181 -11.19 18.58 -27.84
CA ILE A 181 -11.94 19.38 -26.88
C ILE A 181 -12.72 18.42 -25.97
N ARG A 182 -12.37 18.38 -24.69
CA ARG A 182 -13.05 17.57 -23.68
C ARG A 182 -13.47 18.45 -22.51
N ASP A 183 -14.74 18.38 -22.12
CA ASP A 183 -15.34 19.20 -21.06
C ASP A 183 -15.05 20.71 -21.22
N ASN A 184 -15.17 21.23 -22.46
CA ASN A 184 -14.91 22.63 -22.80
C ASN A 184 -13.46 23.07 -22.50
N LYS A 185 -12.49 22.17 -22.68
CA LYS A 185 -11.06 22.42 -22.52
C LYS A 185 -10.28 21.76 -23.65
N LEU A 186 -9.23 22.41 -24.11
CA LEU A 186 -8.33 21.84 -25.12
C LEU A 186 -7.35 20.89 -24.43
N CYS A 187 -7.50 19.59 -24.68
CA CYS A 187 -6.59 18.56 -24.20
C CYS A 187 -5.55 18.25 -25.29
N VAL A 188 -4.27 18.31 -24.93
CA VAL A 188 -3.13 17.97 -25.78
C VAL A 188 -2.52 16.68 -25.23
N PHE A 189 -2.67 15.61 -25.99
CA PHE A 189 -2.15 14.29 -25.66
C PHE A 189 -0.73 14.15 -26.23
N LEU A 190 0.25 13.99 -25.35
CA LEU A 190 1.66 13.83 -25.70
C LEU A 190 1.97 12.41 -26.19
N PRO A 191 2.78 12.23 -27.26
CA PRO A 191 3.32 10.93 -27.65
C PRO A 191 4.39 10.43 -26.66
N PRO A 192 4.75 9.13 -26.68
CA PRO A 192 5.89 8.65 -25.94
C PRO A 192 7.18 9.26 -26.49
N ILE A 193 7.98 9.89 -25.62
CA ILE A 193 9.27 10.51 -25.94
C ILE A 193 10.30 9.95 -24.95
N ASN A 194 11.44 9.51 -25.46
CA ASN A 194 12.47 8.84 -24.65
C ASN A 194 13.55 9.81 -24.14
N ASP A 195 13.74 10.96 -24.80
CA ASP A 195 14.76 11.95 -24.45
C ASP A 195 14.17 13.17 -23.76
N THR A 196 14.74 13.58 -22.63
CA THR A 196 14.27 14.72 -21.82
C THR A 196 14.39 16.04 -22.57
N GLU A 197 15.48 16.23 -23.31
CA GLU A 197 15.71 17.43 -24.12
C GLU A 197 14.62 17.61 -25.18
N VAL A 198 14.22 16.51 -25.82
CA VAL A 198 13.15 16.48 -26.82
C VAL A 198 11.79 16.73 -26.17
N PHE A 199 11.55 16.15 -25.00
CA PHE A 199 10.33 16.38 -24.23
C PHE A 199 10.19 17.85 -23.84
N LEU A 200 11.25 18.47 -23.33
CA LEU A 200 11.26 19.89 -22.94
C LEU A 200 11.08 20.82 -24.16
N ASP A 201 11.68 20.50 -25.30
CA ASP A 201 11.44 21.26 -26.55
C ASP A 201 9.97 21.18 -26.99
N LEU A 202 9.31 20.02 -26.85
CA LEU A 202 7.88 19.87 -27.15
C LEU A 202 7.02 20.69 -26.20
N ILE A 203 7.27 20.60 -24.88
CA ILE A 203 6.52 21.36 -23.88
C ILE A 203 6.69 22.86 -24.11
N ALA A 204 7.91 23.34 -24.35
CA ALA A 204 8.16 24.74 -24.68
C ALA A 204 7.44 25.15 -25.98
N SER A 205 7.40 24.28 -27.00
CA SER A 205 6.64 24.51 -28.24
C SER A 205 5.13 24.62 -28.00
N ILE A 206 4.58 23.79 -27.11
CA ILE A 206 3.16 23.86 -26.69
C ILE A 206 2.89 25.16 -25.93
N GLU A 207 3.76 25.54 -25.00
CA GLU A 207 3.63 26.78 -24.21
C GLU A 207 3.66 28.03 -25.09
N VAL A 208 4.62 28.12 -26.01
CA VAL A 208 4.72 29.24 -26.97
C VAL A 208 3.49 29.29 -27.87
N THR A 209 3.00 28.15 -28.35
CA THR A 209 1.78 28.07 -29.17
C THR A 209 0.54 28.52 -28.37
N ALA A 210 0.40 28.07 -27.13
CA ALA A 210 -0.69 28.47 -26.24
C ALA A 210 -0.70 29.98 -25.98
N LYS A 211 0.49 30.57 -25.77
CA LYS A 211 0.67 32.02 -25.59
C LYS A 211 0.35 32.80 -26.87
N MET A 212 0.78 32.32 -28.04
CA MET A 212 0.48 32.95 -29.34
C MET A 212 -1.03 32.99 -29.64
N LEU A 213 -1.75 31.93 -29.30
CA LEU A 213 -3.17 31.80 -29.59
C LEU A 213 -4.07 32.28 -28.44
N ASN A 214 -3.50 32.56 -27.27
CA ASN A 214 -4.23 32.83 -26.03
C ASN A 214 -5.24 31.72 -25.68
N ILE A 215 -4.79 30.46 -25.82
CA ILE A 215 -5.59 29.26 -25.56
C ILE A 215 -5.01 28.53 -24.34
N ALA A 216 -5.86 28.22 -23.37
CA ALA A 216 -5.50 27.39 -22.22
C ALA A 216 -5.55 25.90 -22.60
N VAL A 217 -4.51 25.15 -22.23
CA VAL A 217 -4.37 23.73 -22.56
C VAL A 217 -4.31 22.86 -21.30
N ILE A 218 -4.78 21.63 -21.44
CA ILE A 218 -4.53 20.53 -20.50
C ILE A 218 -3.57 19.57 -21.19
N ILE A 219 -2.48 19.23 -20.53
CA ILE A 219 -1.51 18.26 -21.02
C ILE A 219 -1.84 16.89 -20.42
N GLU A 220 -1.85 15.87 -21.26
CA GLU A 220 -2.09 14.48 -20.88
C GLU A 220 -1.29 13.54 -21.79
N GLY A 221 -1.41 12.23 -21.58
CA GLY A 221 -0.75 11.22 -22.39
C GLY A 221 0.46 10.61 -21.70
N TYR A 222 1.52 10.35 -22.45
CA TYR A 222 2.71 9.68 -21.93
C TYR A 222 3.51 10.58 -20.99
N GLU A 223 4.06 9.98 -19.93
CA GLU A 223 4.86 10.66 -18.92
C GLU A 223 6.21 11.15 -19.51
N PRO A 224 6.83 12.20 -18.93
CA PRO A 224 8.20 12.57 -19.28
C PRO A 224 9.16 11.38 -19.06
N PRO A 225 10.20 11.26 -19.91
CA PRO A 225 11.25 10.26 -19.71
C PRO A 225 11.96 10.45 -18.38
N GLN A 226 12.53 9.35 -17.87
CA GLN A 226 13.20 9.36 -16.58
C GLN A 226 14.61 9.96 -16.71
N ASP A 227 14.89 10.97 -15.88
CA ASP A 227 16.14 11.72 -15.93
C ASP A 227 16.53 12.27 -14.56
N ASN A 228 17.80 12.12 -14.19
CA ASN A 228 18.34 12.60 -12.91
C ASN A 228 18.48 14.13 -12.84
N ARG A 229 18.26 14.85 -13.96
CA ARG A 229 18.33 16.32 -14.04
C ARG A 229 16.97 16.99 -13.74
N THR A 230 15.90 16.22 -13.58
CA THR A 230 14.54 16.73 -13.36
C THR A 230 13.92 16.12 -12.11
N ASP A 231 13.26 16.95 -11.30
CA ASP A 231 12.44 16.47 -10.20
C ASP A 231 11.06 16.05 -10.68
N ARG A 232 10.51 15.00 -10.06
CA ARG A 232 9.19 14.47 -10.39
C ARG A 232 8.41 14.19 -9.12
N ILE A 233 7.19 14.72 -9.07
CA ILE A 233 6.16 14.33 -8.10
C ILE A 233 5.09 13.57 -8.87
N LYS A 234 4.74 12.38 -8.40
CA LYS A 234 3.69 11.55 -9.01
C LYS A 234 2.56 11.34 -8.02
N VAL A 235 1.38 11.85 -8.36
CA VAL A 235 0.15 11.71 -7.58
C VAL A 235 -0.76 10.71 -8.31
N THR A 236 -0.89 9.51 -7.77
CA THR A 236 -1.63 8.40 -8.41
C THR A 236 -2.85 8.04 -7.57
N PRO A 237 -4.06 7.93 -8.17
CA PRO A 237 -5.22 7.44 -7.45
C PRO A 237 -5.14 5.91 -7.30
N ASP A 238 -5.32 5.44 -6.07
CA ASP A 238 -5.45 4.02 -5.73
C ASP A 238 -6.84 3.77 -5.10
N PRO A 239 -7.34 2.52 -5.06
CA PRO A 239 -8.66 2.23 -4.51
C PRO A 239 -8.81 2.72 -3.05
N GLY A 240 -9.50 3.84 -2.87
CA GLY A 240 -9.77 4.46 -1.56
C GLY A 240 -8.65 5.32 -0.99
N VAL A 241 -7.53 5.51 -1.70
CA VAL A 241 -6.37 6.32 -1.26
C VAL A 241 -5.72 7.07 -2.43
N ILE A 242 -4.86 8.03 -2.14
CA ILE A 242 -4.01 8.69 -3.14
C ILE A 242 -2.56 8.43 -2.75
N GLU A 243 -1.78 7.89 -3.68
CA GLU A 243 -0.36 7.69 -3.52
C GLU A 243 0.40 8.91 -4.05
N VAL A 244 1.26 9.49 -3.21
CA VAL A 244 2.12 10.61 -3.60
C VAL A 244 3.58 10.17 -3.50
N ASN A 245 4.21 9.97 -4.66
CA ASN A 245 5.64 9.74 -4.76
C ASN A 245 6.35 11.10 -4.83
N ILE A 246 7.13 11.41 -3.80
CA ILE A 246 7.88 12.66 -3.69
C ILE A 246 9.29 12.54 -4.26
N GLN A 247 9.86 13.68 -4.65
CA GLN A 247 11.23 13.81 -5.15
C GLN A 247 12.27 13.50 -4.04
N PRO A 248 13.52 13.11 -4.42
CA PRO A 248 14.60 12.94 -3.46
C PRO A 248 14.89 14.22 -2.66
N ALA A 249 15.21 14.08 -1.38
CA ALA A 249 15.63 15.20 -0.53
C ALA A 249 17.14 15.15 -0.27
N HIS A 250 17.83 16.28 -0.42
CA HIS A 250 19.28 16.40 -0.25
C HIS A 250 19.71 16.71 1.19
N SER A 251 18.77 17.15 2.03
CA SER A 251 19.03 17.47 3.44
C SER A 251 17.89 17.02 4.34
N TRP A 252 18.16 16.94 5.66
CA TRP A 252 17.10 16.68 6.64
C TRP A 252 16.04 17.79 6.63
N LYS A 253 16.47 19.05 6.47
CA LYS A 253 15.56 20.20 6.45
C LYS A 253 14.59 20.12 5.28
N GLU A 254 15.10 19.83 4.09
CA GLU A 254 14.29 19.64 2.88
C GLU A 254 13.32 18.47 3.02
N LEU A 255 13.79 17.32 3.53
CA LEU A 255 12.93 16.16 3.82
C LEU A 255 11.79 16.54 4.77
N SER A 256 12.11 17.26 5.85
CA SER A 256 11.09 17.69 6.81
C SER A 256 10.11 18.69 6.22
N ASP A 257 10.58 19.64 5.41
CA ASP A 257 9.73 20.66 4.80
C ASP A 257 8.80 20.07 3.75
N ASN A 258 9.30 19.14 2.93
CA ASN A 258 8.49 18.41 1.95
C ASN A 258 7.39 17.59 2.63
N LEU A 259 7.73 16.86 3.70
CA LEU A 259 6.76 16.02 4.40
C LEU A 259 5.71 16.85 5.14
N LEU A 260 6.13 17.90 5.86
CA LEU A 260 5.20 18.80 6.56
C LEU A 260 4.28 19.52 5.57
N GLY A 261 4.81 19.99 4.44
CA GLY A 261 4.03 20.59 3.36
C GLY A 261 3.00 19.61 2.79
N LEU A 262 3.40 18.36 2.52
CA LEU A 262 2.50 17.34 1.99
C LEU A 262 1.34 17.02 2.95
N TYR A 263 1.62 16.90 4.26
CA TYR A 263 0.57 16.70 5.27
C TYR A 263 -0.40 17.88 5.32
N GLU A 264 0.09 19.11 5.24
CA GLU A 264 -0.76 20.31 5.22
C GLU A 264 -1.60 20.39 3.93
N ASP A 265 -1.00 20.14 2.76
CA ASP A 265 -1.72 20.12 1.48
C ASP A 265 -2.81 19.04 1.48
N ALA A 266 -2.50 17.83 1.97
CA ALA A 266 -3.47 16.76 2.13
C ALA A 266 -4.65 17.20 3.01
N ARG A 267 -4.36 17.85 4.16
CA ARG A 267 -5.38 18.39 5.07
C ARG A 267 -6.25 19.45 4.39
N GLN A 268 -5.67 20.37 3.63
CA GLN A 268 -6.40 21.40 2.87
C GLN A 268 -7.31 20.78 1.78
N CYS A 269 -6.87 19.67 1.19
CA CYS A 269 -7.64 18.86 0.25
C CYS A 269 -8.67 17.93 0.91
N ARG A 270 -8.81 17.94 2.25
CA ARG A 270 -9.68 17.05 3.03
C ARG A 270 -9.33 15.57 2.91
N LEU A 271 -8.06 15.28 2.66
CA LEU A 271 -7.49 13.94 2.74
C LEU A 271 -7.04 13.67 4.18
N GLY A 272 -7.16 12.43 4.64
CA GLY A 272 -6.71 11.97 5.95
C GLY A 272 -5.61 10.91 5.82
N THR A 273 -4.73 10.84 6.82
CA THR A 273 -3.66 9.84 6.95
C THR A 273 -4.07 8.63 7.79
N GLU A 274 -5.29 8.65 8.33
CA GLU A 274 -5.84 7.65 9.21
C GLU A 274 -7.29 7.31 8.83
N LYS A 275 -7.78 6.16 9.31
CA LYS A 275 -9.18 5.75 9.19
C LYS A 275 -9.65 5.04 10.45
N PHE A 276 -10.96 5.08 10.66
CA PHE A 276 -11.62 4.38 11.75
C PHE A 276 -12.44 3.20 11.23
N ALA A 277 -12.28 2.04 11.86
CA ALA A 277 -13.18 0.92 11.65
C ALA A 277 -14.49 1.12 12.41
N ILE A 278 -15.51 0.33 12.05
CA ILE A 278 -16.87 0.42 12.62
C ILE A 278 -16.85 0.24 14.15
N ASP A 279 -15.98 -0.61 14.67
CA ASP A 279 -15.84 -0.89 16.10
C ASP A 279 -15.05 0.19 16.87
N GLY A 280 -14.60 1.25 16.19
CA GLY A 280 -13.76 2.29 16.76
C GLY A 280 -12.26 1.98 16.73
N LYS A 281 -11.82 0.90 16.08
CA LYS A 281 -10.38 0.66 15.89
C LYS A 281 -9.78 1.75 15.00
N HIS A 282 -8.65 2.28 15.43
CA HIS A 282 -7.90 3.30 14.71
C HIS A 282 -6.78 2.63 13.90
N THR A 283 -6.67 2.94 12.60
CA THR A 283 -5.69 2.33 11.70
C THR A 283 -5.19 3.33 10.66
N GLY A 284 -4.04 3.08 10.04
CA GLY A 284 -3.60 3.83 8.87
C GLY A 284 -4.54 3.65 7.68
N THR A 285 -4.39 4.47 6.64
CA THR A 285 -5.25 4.40 5.44
C THR A 285 -5.22 3.03 4.75
N GLY A 286 -4.12 2.29 4.90
CA GLY A 286 -3.84 1.02 4.24
C GLY A 286 -3.07 1.15 2.93
N GLY A 287 -2.71 2.38 2.51
CA GLY A 287 -1.82 2.62 1.38
C GLY A 287 -0.32 2.51 1.72
N GLY A 288 0.02 2.40 3.01
CA GLY A 288 1.40 2.40 3.49
C GLY A 288 2.06 3.78 3.49
N ASN A 289 3.28 3.85 4.03
CA ASN A 289 4.18 5.00 3.99
C ASN A 289 5.59 4.49 3.67
N HIS A 290 5.80 4.12 2.40
CA HIS A 290 7.06 3.51 2.01
C HIS A 290 8.23 4.48 2.16
N VAL A 291 9.27 4.05 2.86
CA VAL A 291 10.51 4.83 3.00
C VAL A 291 11.48 4.39 1.92
N THR A 292 11.88 5.32 1.06
CA THR A 292 12.85 5.04 -0.02
C THR A 292 14.26 5.47 0.37
N LEU A 293 15.24 4.65 0.02
CA LEU A 293 16.64 4.82 0.38
C LEU A 293 17.51 4.65 -0.86
N GLY A 294 18.28 5.68 -1.19
CA GLY A 294 19.13 5.69 -2.38
C GLY A 294 19.99 6.94 -2.43
N ALA A 295 20.36 7.37 -3.63
CA ALA A 295 21.08 8.60 -3.90
C ALA A 295 20.47 9.31 -5.13
N ALA A 296 20.84 10.57 -5.35
CA ALA A 296 20.40 11.33 -6.52
C ALA A 296 20.85 10.71 -7.85
N LYS A 297 22.01 10.02 -7.84
CA LYS A 297 22.49 9.21 -8.96
C LYS A 297 22.53 7.74 -8.54
N PRO A 298 22.09 6.80 -9.39
CA PRO A 298 22.14 5.38 -9.07
C PRO A 298 23.55 4.89 -8.70
N SER A 299 24.59 5.37 -9.40
CA SER A 299 26.00 5.05 -9.12
C SER A 299 26.49 5.50 -7.75
N ASP A 300 25.86 6.52 -7.16
CA ASP A 300 26.18 7.03 -5.82
C ASP A 300 25.41 6.31 -4.72
N SER A 301 24.50 5.39 -5.07
CA SER A 301 23.68 4.66 -4.09
C SER A 301 24.56 3.94 -3.07
N PRO A 302 24.34 4.16 -1.76
CA PRO A 302 25.14 3.51 -0.72
C PRO A 302 24.96 1.99 -0.74
N LEU A 303 23.80 1.52 -1.21
CA LEU A 303 23.46 0.10 -1.30
C LEU A 303 24.25 -0.58 -2.41
N LEU A 304 24.33 0.04 -3.59
CA LEU A 304 25.08 -0.52 -4.74
C LEU A 304 26.60 -0.45 -4.51
N ARG A 305 27.07 0.61 -3.86
CA ARG A 305 28.50 0.81 -3.56
C ARG A 305 29.02 -0.13 -2.47
N ARG A 306 28.18 -0.46 -1.49
CA ARG A 306 28.55 -1.32 -0.35
C ARG A 306 27.45 -2.35 -0.06
N PRO A 307 27.53 -3.57 -0.62
CA PRO A 307 26.54 -4.63 -0.39
C PRO A 307 26.33 -4.97 1.09
N ASN A 308 27.38 -4.80 1.89
CA ASN A 308 27.36 -5.02 3.34
C ASN A 308 26.30 -4.16 4.06
N LEU A 309 25.90 -3.01 3.50
CA LEU A 309 24.86 -2.16 4.07
C LEU A 309 23.49 -2.86 4.03
N LEU A 310 23.09 -3.41 2.87
CA LEU A 310 21.81 -4.10 2.74
C LEU A 310 21.79 -5.37 3.60
N ARG A 311 22.89 -6.13 3.63
CA ARG A 311 23.04 -7.24 4.58
C ARG A 311 22.82 -6.80 6.02
N SER A 312 23.43 -5.69 6.44
CA SER A 312 23.33 -5.20 7.81
C SER A 312 21.89 -4.83 8.16
N LEU A 313 21.18 -4.14 7.24
CA LEU A 313 19.77 -3.81 7.41
C LEU A 313 18.91 -5.06 7.55
N ILE A 314 19.06 -6.04 6.65
CA ILE A 314 18.31 -7.30 6.69
C ILE A 314 18.58 -8.03 8.02
N THR A 315 19.84 -8.20 8.38
CA THR A 315 20.25 -8.92 9.60
C THR A 315 19.69 -8.24 10.86
N PHE A 316 19.79 -6.91 10.92
CA PHE A 316 19.32 -6.15 12.09
C PHE A 316 17.79 -6.20 12.22
N TRP A 317 17.03 -6.04 11.13
CA TRP A 317 15.58 -6.24 11.14
C TRP A 317 15.21 -7.70 11.46
N GLN A 318 16.01 -8.66 11.00
CA GLN A 318 15.80 -10.07 11.31
C GLN A 318 15.95 -10.34 12.81
N HIS A 319 16.94 -9.73 13.45
CA HIS A 319 17.17 -9.82 14.90
C HIS A 319 16.15 -9.05 15.74
N HIS A 320 15.58 -7.97 15.20
CA HIS A 320 14.65 -7.10 15.91
C HIS A 320 13.27 -7.06 15.21
N PRO A 321 12.41 -8.09 15.39
CA PRO A 321 11.08 -8.14 14.79
C PRO A 321 10.17 -6.97 15.15
N GLY A 322 10.42 -6.28 16.26
CA GLY A 322 9.71 -5.07 16.65
C GLY A 322 9.81 -3.96 15.60
N LEU A 323 10.91 -3.89 14.83
CA LEU A 323 11.04 -2.94 13.72
C LEU A 323 10.07 -3.21 12.57
N SER A 324 9.61 -4.45 12.39
CA SER A 324 8.57 -4.76 11.40
C SER A 324 7.19 -4.54 12.01
N TYR A 325 6.95 -5.08 13.20
CA TYR A 325 5.60 -5.18 13.74
C TYR A 325 5.08 -3.90 14.37
N LEU A 326 5.94 -3.04 14.92
CA LEU A 326 5.52 -1.76 15.50
C LEU A 326 4.96 -0.81 14.44
N PHE A 327 5.59 -0.75 13.26
CA PHE A 327 5.23 0.18 12.20
C PHE A 327 4.29 -0.39 11.15
N SER A 328 4.08 -1.71 11.14
CA SER A 328 3.22 -2.39 10.17
C SER A 328 1.72 -2.08 10.31
N GLY A 329 1.00 -2.26 9.20
CA GLY A 329 -0.45 -2.18 9.16
C GLY A 329 -1.15 -3.39 9.81
N ALA A 330 -2.46 -3.50 9.61
CA ALA A 330 -3.23 -4.63 10.16
C ALA A 330 -2.89 -5.98 9.49
N PHE A 331 -2.46 -5.97 8.23
CA PHE A 331 -2.24 -7.17 7.44
C PHE A 331 -0.77 -7.58 7.47
N ILE A 332 -0.44 -8.59 8.27
CA ILE A 332 0.93 -9.10 8.52
C ILE A 332 0.98 -10.60 8.25
N GLY A 333 2.19 -11.12 8.01
CA GLY A 333 2.46 -12.54 7.78
C GLY A 333 2.90 -12.83 6.35
N PRO A 334 3.10 -14.11 6.00
CA PRO A 334 3.69 -14.53 4.72
C PRO A 334 2.91 -14.07 3.48
N THR A 335 1.60 -13.88 3.62
CA THR A 335 0.70 -13.45 2.54
C THR A 335 0.49 -11.94 2.50
N SER A 336 1.15 -11.18 3.38
CA SER A 336 0.99 -9.74 3.51
C SER A 336 1.52 -8.95 2.31
N GLN A 337 1.39 -7.62 2.34
CA GLN A 337 1.96 -6.75 1.31
C GLN A 337 3.47 -6.57 1.44
N ALA A 338 4.02 -6.82 2.64
CA ALA A 338 5.42 -6.63 2.96
C ALA A 338 5.90 -7.67 4.01
N PRO A 339 5.78 -8.98 3.73
CA PRO A 339 6.30 -10.05 4.59
C PRO A 339 7.79 -9.85 4.89
N ARG A 340 8.16 -10.22 6.11
CA ARG A 340 9.56 -10.38 6.50
C ARG A 340 10.20 -11.53 5.75
N VAL A 341 11.53 -11.47 5.62
CA VAL A 341 12.33 -12.50 4.95
C VAL A 341 12.21 -13.89 5.62
N ASP A 342 11.87 -13.94 6.91
CA ASP A 342 11.73 -15.15 7.73
C ASP A 342 10.29 -15.57 8.05
N GLU A 343 9.28 -14.93 7.45
CA GLU A 343 7.87 -15.32 7.60
C GLU A 343 7.38 -16.30 6.51
N GLY A 344 8.12 -16.41 5.41
CA GLY A 344 7.76 -17.22 4.24
C GLY A 344 8.29 -18.65 4.31
N ARG A 345 9.25 -18.96 3.44
CA ARG A 345 9.86 -20.29 3.32
C ARG A 345 10.89 -20.53 4.43
N LEU A 346 10.86 -21.70 5.06
CA LEU A 346 11.73 -22.05 6.18
C LEU A 346 13.22 -22.07 5.78
N GLU A 347 13.50 -22.51 4.55
CA GLU A 347 14.84 -22.59 3.97
C GLU A 347 15.41 -21.24 3.52
N ASN A 348 14.58 -20.18 3.45
CA ASN A 348 15.00 -18.88 2.90
C ASN A 348 16.16 -18.28 3.68
N LEU A 349 16.18 -18.43 5.01
CA LEU A 349 17.27 -17.95 5.85
C LEU A 349 18.60 -18.69 5.61
N TYR A 350 18.53 -19.99 5.30
CA TYR A 350 19.72 -20.78 4.96
C TYR A 350 20.32 -20.32 3.63
N GLU A 351 19.49 -20.13 2.61
CA GLU A 351 19.94 -19.60 1.31
C GLU A 351 20.45 -18.15 1.42
N LEU A 352 19.83 -17.34 2.28
CA LEU A 352 20.26 -15.97 2.54
C LEU A 352 21.65 -15.91 3.22
N GLU A 353 21.97 -16.83 4.11
CA GLU A 353 23.32 -16.96 4.70
C GLU A 353 24.37 -17.29 3.65
N ILE A 354 24.04 -18.17 2.69
CA ILE A 354 24.91 -18.43 1.54
C ILE A 354 25.09 -17.15 0.72
N ALA A 355 24.02 -16.41 0.43
CA ALA A 355 24.11 -15.14 -0.29
C ALA A 355 24.99 -14.12 0.46
N PHE A 356 24.90 -14.04 1.79
CA PHE A 356 25.78 -13.19 2.61
C PHE A 356 27.25 -13.57 2.50
N SER A 357 27.57 -14.85 2.36
CA SER A 357 28.96 -15.32 2.18
C SER A 357 29.59 -14.93 0.85
N GLN A 358 28.77 -14.60 -0.15
CA GLN A 358 29.23 -14.21 -1.49
C GLN A 358 29.47 -12.69 -1.63
N ILE A 359 29.23 -11.92 -0.56
CA ILE A 359 29.52 -10.49 -0.54
C ILE A 359 31.05 -10.30 -0.53
N PRO A 360 31.64 -9.53 -1.48
CA PRO A 360 33.06 -9.23 -1.46
C PRO A 360 33.48 -8.50 -0.18
N ASP A 361 34.66 -8.84 0.35
CA ASP A 361 35.25 -8.15 1.50
C ASP A 361 35.83 -6.76 1.13
N ASP A 362 36.18 -6.57 -0.15
CA ASP A 362 36.66 -5.29 -0.67
C ASP A 362 35.53 -4.50 -1.35
N ASP A 363 35.22 -3.33 -0.77
CA ASP A 363 34.21 -2.40 -1.28
C ASP A 363 34.70 -1.57 -2.48
N SER A 364 35.99 -1.68 -2.89
CA SER A 364 36.58 -0.81 -3.90
C SER A 364 36.10 -1.06 -5.33
N ASN A 365 35.68 -2.30 -5.65
CA ASN A 365 35.31 -2.69 -7.00
C ASN A 365 34.11 -3.65 -7.04
N VAL A 366 33.00 -3.24 -6.42
CA VAL A 366 31.74 -3.98 -6.42
C VAL A 366 30.95 -3.65 -7.69
N PRO A 367 30.62 -4.64 -8.55
CA PRO A 367 29.71 -4.40 -9.67
C PRO A 367 28.31 -4.02 -9.18
N PHE A 368 27.72 -2.95 -9.73
CA PHE A 368 26.41 -2.43 -9.28
C PHE A 368 25.27 -3.45 -9.34
N TRP A 369 25.33 -4.42 -10.27
CA TRP A 369 24.32 -5.47 -10.38
C TRP A 369 24.41 -6.54 -9.29
N LEU A 370 25.54 -6.65 -8.58
CA LEU A 370 25.83 -7.77 -7.68
C LEU A 370 24.83 -7.86 -6.53
N VAL A 371 24.56 -6.72 -5.87
CA VAL A 371 23.68 -6.63 -4.70
C VAL A 371 22.29 -7.17 -5.04
N ASP A 372 21.74 -6.71 -6.16
CA ASP A 372 20.44 -7.16 -6.64
C ASP A 372 20.42 -8.66 -6.89
N ARG A 373 21.42 -9.20 -7.61
CA ARG A 373 21.47 -10.63 -7.93
C ARG A 373 21.66 -11.54 -6.74
N LEU A 374 22.36 -11.08 -5.69
CA LEU A 374 22.50 -11.84 -4.46
C LEU A 374 21.17 -11.96 -3.69
N PHE A 375 20.36 -10.90 -3.69
CA PHE A 375 19.20 -10.83 -2.77
C PHE A 375 17.83 -10.96 -3.44
N ARG A 376 17.71 -10.74 -4.77
CA ARG A 376 16.42 -10.65 -5.48
C ARG A 376 15.49 -11.82 -5.26
N HIS A 377 16.03 -13.04 -5.20
CA HIS A 377 15.21 -14.24 -5.05
C HIS A 377 14.91 -14.59 -3.58
N MET A 378 15.60 -13.94 -2.64
CA MET A 378 15.40 -14.11 -1.20
C MET A 378 14.45 -13.06 -0.62
N LEU A 379 14.45 -11.85 -1.20
CA LEU A 379 13.59 -10.72 -0.83
C LEU A 379 12.31 -10.69 -1.68
N THR A 380 11.49 -11.72 -1.52
CA THR A 380 10.21 -11.86 -2.23
C THR A 380 9.11 -12.33 -1.31
N ASP A 381 7.85 -12.09 -1.69
CA ASP A 381 6.74 -12.82 -1.09
C ASP A 381 6.74 -14.32 -1.47
N ILE A 382 5.78 -15.07 -0.93
CA ILE A 382 5.58 -16.50 -1.23
C ILE A 382 5.29 -16.81 -2.70
N THR A 383 4.94 -15.81 -3.51
CA THR A 383 4.70 -15.94 -4.96
C THR A 383 5.92 -15.56 -5.81
N GLY A 384 7.02 -15.14 -5.18
CA GLY A 384 8.23 -14.69 -5.87
C GLY A 384 8.19 -13.23 -6.30
N ASN A 385 7.29 -12.40 -5.75
CA ASN A 385 7.18 -10.98 -6.10
C ASN A 385 8.08 -10.12 -5.20
N THR A 386 9.06 -9.45 -5.80
CA THR A 386 10.02 -8.55 -5.14
C THR A 386 9.39 -7.26 -4.64
N HIS A 387 8.37 -6.76 -5.33
CA HIS A 387 7.59 -5.57 -4.95
C HIS A 387 6.73 -5.81 -3.69
N ARG A 388 6.56 -7.07 -3.28
CA ARG A 388 5.82 -7.46 -2.08
C ARG A 388 6.71 -7.99 -0.98
N SER A 389 7.92 -7.45 -0.83
CA SER A 389 8.81 -7.77 0.29
C SER A 389 8.94 -6.58 1.22
N GLU A 390 9.27 -6.83 2.50
CA GLU A 390 9.59 -5.77 3.46
C GLU A 390 10.72 -4.86 2.96
N PHE A 391 11.78 -5.47 2.42
CA PHE A 391 12.90 -4.82 1.76
C PHE A 391 12.79 -4.97 0.24
N CYS A 392 12.00 -4.09 -0.37
CA CYS A 392 11.75 -4.13 -1.81
C CYS A 392 12.95 -3.60 -2.60
N ILE A 393 13.56 -4.50 -3.38
CA ILE A 393 14.70 -4.18 -4.26
C ILE A 393 14.29 -4.05 -5.73
N ASP A 394 13.00 -3.94 -6.02
CA ASP A 394 12.51 -3.86 -7.39
C ASP A 394 13.13 -2.68 -8.17
N LYS A 395 13.33 -1.56 -7.47
CA LYS A 395 13.94 -0.32 -7.96
C LYS A 395 15.46 -0.24 -7.70
N LEU A 396 16.11 -1.33 -7.25
CA LEU A 396 17.54 -1.32 -6.90
C LEU A 396 18.41 -1.43 -8.15
N TYR A 397 18.46 -2.62 -8.76
CA TYR A 397 19.14 -2.84 -10.04
C TYR A 397 18.40 -3.91 -10.82
N SER A 398 17.21 -3.60 -11.34
CA SER A 398 16.44 -4.58 -12.11
C SER A 398 17.21 -5.04 -13.36
N PRO A 399 17.26 -6.35 -13.63
CA PRO A 399 17.89 -6.86 -14.83
C PRO A 399 17.03 -6.65 -16.09
N ASP A 400 15.72 -6.46 -15.92
CA ASP A 400 14.75 -6.52 -17.02
C ASP A 400 14.70 -5.22 -17.83
N SER A 401 14.97 -4.08 -17.20
CA SER A 401 14.97 -2.76 -17.85
C SER A 401 16.05 -1.83 -17.29
N SER A 402 16.42 -0.79 -18.06
CA SER A 402 17.31 0.27 -17.57
C SER A 402 16.56 1.20 -16.62
N SER A 403 15.27 1.43 -16.87
CA SER A 403 14.35 2.18 -16.00
C SER A 403 14.22 1.61 -14.58
N GLY A 404 14.46 0.31 -14.38
CA GLY A 404 14.44 -0.34 -13.06
C GLY A 404 15.76 -0.27 -12.28
N ARG A 405 16.79 0.43 -12.81
CA ARG A 405 18.13 0.51 -12.19
C ARG A 405 18.35 1.85 -11.51
N LEU A 406 17.58 2.10 -10.46
CA LEU A 406 17.56 3.40 -9.76
C LEU A 406 18.51 3.46 -8.57
N GLY A 407 19.03 2.32 -8.12
CA GLY A 407 19.82 2.22 -6.89
C GLY A 407 19.00 2.50 -5.63
N ILE A 408 17.69 2.26 -5.67
CA ILE A 408 16.77 2.55 -4.58
C ILE A 408 16.30 1.25 -3.90
N LEU A 409 16.40 1.21 -2.57
CA LEU A 409 15.70 0.25 -1.71
C LEU A 409 14.44 0.91 -1.17
N GLU A 410 13.33 0.20 -1.18
CA GLU A 410 12.06 0.66 -0.62
C GLU A 410 11.69 -0.20 0.59
N LEU A 411 11.54 0.44 1.75
CA LEU A 411 11.05 -0.21 2.97
C LEU A 411 9.53 -0.10 3.01
N ARG A 412 8.85 -1.24 2.89
CA ARG A 412 7.39 -1.29 2.66
C ARG A 412 6.56 -1.64 3.89
N ALA A 413 7.18 -2.14 4.96
CA ALA A 413 6.50 -2.55 6.18
C ALA A 413 6.10 -1.37 7.11
N PHE A 414 6.06 -0.14 6.58
CA PHE A 414 5.63 1.06 7.30
C PHE A 414 4.20 1.42 6.88
N ASP A 415 3.27 1.43 7.84
CA ASP A 415 1.93 2.00 7.66
C ASP A 415 1.98 3.52 7.78
N MET A 416 0.98 4.20 7.21
CA MET A 416 0.86 5.65 7.29
C MET A 416 0.57 6.08 8.72
N PRO A 417 1.46 6.88 9.36
CA PRO A 417 1.20 7.36 10.70
C PRO A 417 0.25 8.57 10.67
N PRO A 418 -0.54 8.75 11.73
CA PRO A 418 -1.53 9.83 11.80
C PRO A 418 -0.88 11.23 11.80
N HIS A 419 0.31 11.35 12.38
CA HIS A 419 1.05 12.62 12.50
C HIS A 419 2.36 12.62 11.70
N SER A 420 2.71 13.79 11.17
CA SER A 420 3.95 14.00 10.41
C SER A 420 5.21 13.74 11.23
N GLU A 421 5.21 14.06 12.52
CA GLU A 421 6.33 13.89 13.46
C GLU A 421 6.66 12.41 13.66
N MET A 422 5.62 11.55 13.65
CA MET A 422 5.80 10.10 13.67
C MET A 422 6.47 9.65 12.36
N ALA A 423 5.99 10.09 11.19
CA ALA A 423 6.65 9.76 9.93
C ALA A 423 8.11 10.25 9.88
N LEU A 424 8.41 11.44 10.40
CA LEU A 424 9.79 11.93 10.55
C LEU A 424 10.62 11.03 11.47
N LEU A 425 10.06 10.53 12.58
CA LEU A 425 10.78 9.62 13.47
C LEU A 425 11.14 8.30 12.77
N GLN A 426 10.24 7.74 11.96
CA GLN A 426 10.53 6.54 11.14
C GLN A 426 11.71 6.82 10.19
N MET A 427 11.70 7.95 9.49
CA MET A 427 12.78 8.35 8.60
C MET A 427 14.11 8.60 9.35
N LEU A 428 14.04 9.20 10.54
CA LEU A 428 15.21 9.45 11.39
C LEU A 428 15.84 8.14 11.86
N LEU A 429 15.02 7.17 12.30
CA LEU A 429 15.44 5.85 12.72
C LEU A 429 16.19 5.12 11.60
N VAL A 430 15.58 5.04 10.41
CA VAL A 430 16.17 4.39 9.24
C VAL A 430 17.48 5.08 8.85
N ARG A 431 17.51 6.41 8.84
CA ARG A 431 18.72 7.19 8.52
C ARG A 431 19.85 6.96 9.53
N ALA A 432 19.53 6.89 10.82
CA ALA A 432 20.51 6.61 11.88
C ALA A 432 21.11 5.21 11.74
N LEU A 433 20.28 4.20 11.46
CA LEU A 433 20.73 2.82 11.24
C LEU A 433 21.62 2.70 10.00
N VAL A 434 21.26 3.35 8.89
CA VAL A 434 22.14 3.40 7.70
C VAL A 434 23.47 4.05 8.01
N SER A 435 23.47 5.17 8.75
CA SER A 435 24.70 5.84 9.16
C SER A 435 25.57 4.97 10.09
N CYS A 436 24.95 4.19 11.00
CA CYS A 436 25.66 3.21 11.83
C CYS A 436 26.31 2.13 10.96
N PHE A 437 25.53 1.46 10.12
CA PHE A 437 25.97 0.31 9.34
C PHE A 437 26.96 0.68 8.24
N TRP A 438 26.90 1.93 7.74
CA TRP A 438 27.90 2.46 6.83
C TRP A 438 29.28 2.61 7.49
N LYS A 439 29.32 3.03 8.76
CA LYS A 439 30.56 3.14 9.54
C LYS A 439 31.08 1.77 9.97
N LYS A 440 30.19 0.93 10.49
CA LYS A 440 30.50 -0.41 11.00
C LYS A 440 29.39 -1.38 10.57
N PRO A 441 29.65 -2.23 9.56
CA PRO A 441 28.68 -3.23 9.12
C PRO A 441 28.25 -4.16 10.27
N TYR A 442 26.95 -4.44 10.36
CA TYR A 442 26.36 -5.35 11.35
C TYR A 442 26.44 -6.78 10.83
N LYS A 443 27.53 -7.48 11.17
CA LYS A 443 27.84 -8.84 10.69
C LYS A 443 27.59 -9.87 11.80
N HIS A 444 26.43 -10.49 11.81
CA HIS A 444 26.04 -11.54 12.76
C HIS A 444 25.31 -12.70 12.06
N ASP A 445 25.15 -13.82 12.76
CA ASP A 445 24.41 -15.01 12.30
C ASP A 445 22.91 -14.81 12.50
N LEU A 446 22.09 -15.29 11.55
CA LEU A 446 20.64 -15.10 11.58
C LEU A 446 19.96 -16.01 12.62
N VAL A 447 18.94 -15.49 13.29
CA VAL A 447 18.21 -16.20 14.35
C VAL A 447 17.06 -17.01 13.75
N ARG A 448 16.94 -18.30 14.11
CA ARG A 448 15.82 -19.15 13.69
C ARG A 448 14.63 -19.01 14.63
N TRP A 449 13.88 -17.90 14.51
CA TRP A 449 12.76 -17.60 15.40
C TRP A 449 11.61 -18.62 15.35
N GLY A 450 11.29 -19.14 14.16
CA GLY A 450 10.15 -20.04 13.95
C GLY A 450 8.84 -19.42 14.45
N THR A 451 8.03 -20.21 15.15
CA THR A 451 6.74 -19.75 15.71
C THR A 451 6.90 -18.66 16.77
N SER A 452 8.10 -18.44 17.33
CA SER A 452 8.35 -17.37 18.29
C SER A 452 8.08 -15.97 17.74
N LEU A 453 8.20 -15.77 16.41
CA LEU A 453 7.82 -14.51 15.74
C LEU A 453 6.37 -14.18 16.06
N HIS A 454 5.49 -15.15 15.80
CA HIS A 454 4.05 -14.98 15.94
C HIS A 454 3.55 -15.21 17.35
N ASP A 455 4.35 -15.74 18.27
CA ASP A 455 3.97 -15.94 19.67
C ASP A 455 4.37 -14.75 20.56
N LYS A 456 5.61 -14.26 20.44
CA LYS A 456 6.13 -13.16 21.26
C LYS A 456 5.92 -11.79 20.62
N PHE A 457 6.46 -11.60 19.41
CA PHE A 457 6.61 -10.27 18.81
C PHE A 457 5.33 -9.69 18.20
N LEU A 458 4.19 -10.36 18.43
CA LEU A 458 2.86 -9.84 18.16
C LEU A 458 2.20 -9.25 19.41
N LEU A 459 2.88 -9.31 20.55
CA LEU A 459 2.47 -8.73 21.82
C LEU A 459 3.28 -7.44 22.08
N GLU A 460 2.60 -6.41 22.57
CA GLU A 460 3.16 -5.08 22.83
C GLU A 460 4.43 -5.13 23.71
N HIS A 461 4.45 -5.93 24.76
CA HIS A 461 5.55 -5.99 25.73
C HIS A 461 6.86 -6.39 25.06
N TYR A 462 6.83 -7.46 24.25
CA TYR A 462 8.04 -7.95 23.58
C TYR A 462 8.48 -7.03 22.46
N VAL A 463 7.55 -6.38 21.75
CA VAL A 463 7.89 -5.35 20.76
C VAL A 463 8.53 -4.14 21.45
N ARG A 464 8.03 -3.73 22.61
CA ARG A 464 8.61 -2.61 23.38
C ARG A 464 10.00 -2.92 23.90
N GLU A 465 10.23 -4.11 24.47
CA GLU A 465 11.58 -4.50 24.92
C GLU A 465 12.55 -4.62 23.74
N ASP A 466 12.10 -5.12 22.58
CA ASP A 466 12.94 -5.19 21.38
C ASP A 466 13.33 -3.80 20.84
N ILE A 467 12.37 -2.87 20.78
CA ILE A 467 12.65 -1.47 20.37
C ILE A 467 13.57 -0.76 21.38
N LYS A 468 13.44 -1.07 22.67
CA LYS A 468 14.36 -0.59 23.70
C LYS A 468 15.79 -1.08 23.47
N GLU A 469 15.99 -2.32 23.03
CA GLU A 469 17.31 -2.81 22.62
C GLU A 469 17.85 -2.06 21.40
N VAL A 470 17.00 -1.79 20.39
CA VAL A 470 17.38 -0.98 19.22
C VAL A 470 17.80 0.44 19.63
N VAL A 471 17.04 1.07 20.53
CA VAL A 471 17.36 2.41 21.07
C VAL A 471 18.68 2.38 21.83
N GLN A 472 18.90 1.38 22.68
CA GLN A 472 20.17 1.22 23.40
C GLN A 472 21.35 1.05 22.43
N PHE A 473 21.19 0.20 21.41
CA PHE A 473 22.20 0.02 20.37
C PHE A 473 22.57 1.33 19.67
N LEU A 474 21.56 2.14 19.29
CA LEU A 474 21.79 3.44 18.66
C LEU A 474 22.51 4.43 19.59
N ASN A 475 22.12 4.47 20.87
CA ASN A 475 22.79 5.29 21.88
C ASN A 475 24.26 4.87 22.06
N ASP A 476 24.54 3.57 22.12
CA ASP A 476 25.90 3.04 22.22
C ASP A 476 26.74 3.38 20.97
N GLN A 477 26.11 3.56 19.80
CA GLN A 477 26.76 4.04 18.57
C GLN A 477 26.85 5.57 18.48
N GLY A 478 26.39 6.31 19.50
CA GLY A 478 26.47 7.77 19.59
C GLY A 478 25.29 8.53 18.98
N TYR A 479 24.12 7.89 18.83
CA TYR A 479 22.87 8.53 18.40
C TYR A 479 21.88 8.58 19.56
N GLU A 480 21.57 9.78 20.06
CA GLU A 480 20.76 10.00 21.27
C GLU A 480 19.25 9.78 21.06
N PHE A 481 18.84 8.53 20.83
CA PHE A 481 17.42 8.18 20.74
C PHE A 481 16.81 7.97 22.13
N LYS A 482 15.55 8.37 22.27
CA LYS A 482 14.76 8.12 23.48
C LYS A 482 13.64 7.14 23.18
N LEU A 483 13.43 6.16 24.06
CA LEU A 483 12.36 5.17 23.91
C LEU A 483 10.97 5.84 23.88
N GLU A 484 10.79 6.89 24.69
CA GLU A 484 9.53 7.66 24.80
C GLU A 484 9.08 8.27 23.46
N TRP A 485 9.98 8.48 22.50
CA TRP A 485 9.61 8.96 21.16
C TRP A 485 8.73 7.95 20.41
N PHE A 486 8.77 6.67 20.79
CA PHE A 486 8.00 5.60 20.18
C PHE A 486 6.65 5.34 20.88
N ASP A 487 6.35 5.99 22.02
CA ASP A 487 5.08 5.82 22.75
C ASP A 487 3.83 6.06 21.89
N PRO A 488 3.78 7.08 21.00
CA PRO A 488 2.66 7.23 20.08
C PRO A 488 2.46 6.05 19.14
N PHE A 489 3.54 5.37 18.74
CA PHE A 489 3.45 4.15 17.90
C PHE A 489 2.91 2.98 18.69
N PHE A 490 3.34 2.81 19.95
CA PHE A 490 2.80 1.75 20.80
C PHE A 490 1.32 1.95 21.07
N GLU A 491 0.86 3.17 21.34
CA GLU A 491 -0.57 3.46 21.54
C GLU A 491 -1.39 3.31 20.25
N PHE A 492 -0.81 3.70 19.11
CA PHE A 492 -1.49 3.53 17.81
C PHE A 492 -1.60 2.06 17.40
N ARG A 493 -0.53 1.27 17.61
CA ARG A 493 -0.46 -0.14 17.20
C ARG A 493 -1.11 -1.09 18.20
N PHE A 494 -0.92 -0.83 19.49
CA PHE A 494 -1.37 -1.65 20.62
C PHE A 494 -2.21 -0.82 21.61
N PRO A 495 -3.35 -0.26 21.15
CA PRO A 495 -4.18 0.59 22.01
C PRO A 495 -4.64 -0.13 23.27
N LEU A 496 -4.66 0.62 24.37
CA LEU A 496 -5.23 0.18 25.64
C LEU A 496 -6.75 -0.02 25.51
N TYR A 497 -7.25 -1.17 25.95
CA TYR A 497 -8.69 -1.47 25.99
C TYR A 497 -9.28 -1.36 27.39
N GLY A 498 -8.50 -1.64 28.44
CA GLY A 498 -8.98 -1.50 29.80
C GLY A 498 -7.92 -1.79 30.84
N MET A 499 -8.16 -1.26 32.04
CA MET A 499 -7.34 -1.48 33.22
C MET A 499 -8.26 -1.75 34.42
N THR A 500 -7.82 -2.59 35.34
CA THR A 500 -8.46 -2.75 36.65
C THR A 500 -7.43 -3.12 37.70
N THR A 501 -7.77 -2.93 38.97
CA THR A 501 -6.94 -3.37 40.09
C THR A 501 -7.75 -4.30 40.97
N ILE A 502 -7.25 -5.51 41.18
CA ILE A 502 -7.90 -6.55 41.99
C ILE A 502 -6.92 -6.95 43.09
N ASP A 503 -7.25 -6.68 44.35
CA ASP A 503 -6.41 -7.03 45.51
C ASP A 503 -4.93 -6.58 45.34
N ASN A 504 -4.73 -5.32 44.91
CA ASN A 504 -3.44 -4.68 44.57
C ASN A 504 -2.70 -5.23 43.33
N MET A 505 -3.27 -6.21 42.63
CA MET A 505 -2.76 -6.65 41.32
C MET A 505 -3.32 -5.72 40.24
N HIS A 506 -2.44 -5.03 39.53
CA HIS A 506 -2.83 -4.16 38.42
C HIS A 506 -2.88 -4.98 37.14
N CYS A 507 -4.06 -5.09 36.54
CA CYS A 507 -4.29 -5.80 35.30
C CYS A 507 -4.57 -4.80 34.18
N GLU A 508 -3.88 -4.96 33.06
CA GLU A 508 -4.17 -4.21 31.84
C GLU A 508 -4.39 -5.18 30.66
N ILE A 509 -5.30 -4.80 29.77
CA ILE A 509 -5.47 -5.45 28.48
C ILE A 509 -5.26 -4.46 27.33
N ARG A 510 -4.40 -4.85 26.40
CA ARG A 510 -4.10 -4.10 25.18
C ARG A 510 -4.47 -4.93 23.96
N ALA A 511 -4.79 -4.25 22.86
CA ALA A 511 -4.82 -4.91 21.57
C ALA A 511 -3.46 -5.55 21.28
N ALA A 512 -3.46 -6.72 20.64
CA ALA A 512 -2.27 -7.36 20.11
C ALA A 512 -2.46 -7.63 18.61
N ILE A 513 -1.37 -7.98 17.95
CA ILE A 513 -1.37 -8.24 16.52
C ILE A 513 -1.86 -9.66 16.27
N GLU A 514 -2.76 -9.82 15.30
CA GLU A 514 -3.15 -11.12 14.79
C GLU A 514 -3.01 -11.12 13.25
N PRO A 515 -2.19 -12.02 12.67
CA PRO A 515 -2.04 -12.13 11.23
C PRO A 515 -3.36 -12.57 10.58
N TRP A 516 -3.78 -11.90 9.52
CA TRP A 516 -4.92 -12.34 8.72
C TRP A 516 -4.40 -13.17 7.55
N HIS A 517 -4.62 -14.48 7.61
CA HIS A 517 -4.16 -15.38 6.55
C HIS A 517 -5.12 -15.33 5.36
N VAL A 518 -4.55 -15.31 4.16
CA VAL A 518 -5.33 -15.54 2.93
C VAL A 518 -5.84 -16.98 2.94
N LEU A 519 -7.14 -17.16 2.70
CA LEU A 519 -7.77 -18.49 2.65
C LEU A 519 -7.53 -19.19 1.30
N GLY A 520 -7.65 -20.52 1.29
CA GLY A 520 -7.50 -21.33 0.08
C GLY A 520 -8.69 -21.13 -0.89
N GLU A 521 -8.37 -20.92 -2.17
CA GLU A 521 -9.28 -20.79 -3.33
C GLU A 521 -10.45 -19.79 -3.21
N GLU A 522 -10.16 -18.50 -3.41
CA GLU A 522 -11.17 -17.50 -3.81
C GLU A 522 -10.62 -16.51 -4.87
N SER A 523 -9.95 -17.01 -5.91
CA SER A 523 -9.74 -16.18 -7.11
C SER A 523 -11.04 -16.12 -7.90
N SER A 524 -11.90 -15.16 -7.58
CA SER A 524 -13.03 -14.84 -8.46
C SER A 524 -12.47 -14.45 -9.83
N SER A 525 -13.05 -14.99 -10.92
CA SER A 525 -12.64 -14.68 -12.30
C SER A 525 -12.84 -13.21 -12.70
N GLN A 526 -13.36 -12.38 -11.79
CA GLN A 526 -13.67 -10.95 -12.00
C GLN A 526 -12.96 -10.01 -11.00
N GLY A 527 -12.07 -10.48 -10.12
CA GLY A 527 -11.41 -9.61 -9.14
C GLY A 527 -10.06 -10.11 -8.63
N THR A 528 -9.17 -9.17 -8.31
CA THR A 528 -7.87 -9.42 -7.68
C THR A 528 -7.94 -9.54 -6.14
N ALA A 529 -9.12 -9.31 -5.55
CA ALA A 529 -9.34 -9.40 -4.11
C ALA A 529 -9.37 -10.87 -3.65
N ARG A 530 -8.55 -11.20 -2.65
CA ARG A 530 -8.53 -12.51 -2.00
C ARG A 530 -9.13 -12.39 -0.61
N TYR A 531 -9.94 -13.38 -0.22
CA TYR A 531 -10.54 -13.40 1.10
C TYR A 531 -9.51 -13.75 2.17
N VAL A 532 -9.62 -13.09 3.31
CA VAL A 532 -8.71 -13.23 4.46
C VAL A 532 -9.50 -13.62 5.69
N ASP A 533 -8.93 -14.49 6.51
CA ASP A 533 -9.53 -14.85 7.78
C ASP A 533 -9.37 -13.71 8.79
N SER A 534 -10.44 -12.94 8.97
CA SER A 534 -10.54 -11.88 9.96
C SER A 534 -11.32 -12.31 11.20
N SER A 535 -11.67 -13.61 11.33
CA SER A 535 -12.51 -14.14 12.41
C SER A 535 -11.82 -14.20 13.78
N VAL A 536 -10.48 -14.12 13.78
CA VAL A 536 -9.64 -14.28 14.96
C VAL A 536 -9.02 -12.94 15.34
N GLU A 537 -8.96 -12.69 16.64
CA GLU A 537 -8.29 -11.54 17.21
C GLU A 537 -7.38 -11.96 18.36
N ARG A 538 -6.54 -11.01 18.81
CA ARG A 538 -5.60 -11.22 19.90
C ARG A 538 -5.55 -10.02 20.85
N LEU A 539 -5.43 -10.32 22.14
CA LEU A 539 -5.13 -9.36 23.20
C LEU A 539 -3.81 -9.71 23.89
N GLN A 540 -3.15 -8.69 24.44
CA GLN A 540 -2.13 -8.86 25.48
C GLN A 540 -2.79 -8.62 26.84
N LEU A 541 -2.58 -9.54 27.77
CA LEU A 541 -2.82 -9.35 29.19
C LEU A 541 -1.47 -9.10 29.87
N LYS A 542 -1.38 -8.03 30.65
CA LYS A 542 -0.23 -7.75 31.52
C LYS A 542 -0.71 -7.53 32.95
N ILE A 543 -0.04 -8.15 33.91
CA ILE A 543 -0.38 -8.08 35.34
C ILE A 543 0.86 -7.74 36.15
N GLN A 544 0.74 -6.79 37.07
CA GLN A 544 1.77 -6.39 38.02
C GLN A 544 1.39 -6.77 39.45
N ASN A 545 2.39 -6.86 40.33
CA ASN A 545 2.24 -7.30 41.73
C ASN A 545 1.60 -8.69 41.88
N PHE A 546 1.84 -9.59 40.93
CA PHE A 546 1.24 -10.92 40.88
C PHE A 546 2.15 -11.97 41.54
N ASN A 547 1.55 -12.83 42.37
CA ASN A 547 2.22 -14.01 42.94
C ASN A 547 1.71 -15.28 42.23
N ASP A 548 2.55 -15.87 41.37
CA ASP A 548 2.22 -17.04 40.57
C ASP A 548 2.11 -18.35 41.37
N GLU A 549 2.65 -18.41 42.58
CA GLU A 549 2.47 -19.55 43.48
C GLU A 549 1.08 -19.57 44.11
N ARG A 550 0.52 -18.40 44.41
CA ARG A 550 -0.79 -18.26 45.05
C ARG A 550 -1.93 -18.08 44.06
N TYR A 551 -1.75 -17.26 43.04
CA TYR A 551 -2.83 -16.88 42.13
C TYR A 551 -2.67 -17.53 40.76
N ALA A 552 -3.78 -17.71 40.07
CA ALA A 552 -3.84 -18.06 38.65
C ALA A 552 -4.80 -17.11 37.94
N VAL A 553 -4.61 -16.87 36.64
CA VAL A 553 -5.58 -16.10 35.85
C VAL A 553 -6.19 -17.02 34.81
N ALA A 554 -7.51 -16.94 34.64
CA ALA A 554 -8.25 -17.66 33.62
C ALA A 554 -8.96 -16.69 32.67
N CYS A 555 -9.09 -17.08 31.41
CA CYS A 555 -9.98 -16.46 30.43
C CYS A 555 -11.05 -17.48 30.03
N ASN A 556 -12.33 -17.15 30.20
CA ASN A 556 -13.46 -18.05 29.92
C ASN A 556 -13.31 -19.43 30.58
N GLY A 557 -12.82 -19.46 31.81
CA GLY A 557 -12.58 -20.67 32.59
C GLY A 557 -11.29 -21.43 32.23
N VAL A 558 -10.53 -21.01 31.23
CA VAL A 558 -9.26 -21.65 30.83
C VAL A 558 -8.08 -20.89 31.41
N GLN A 559 -7.16 -21.58 32.08
CA GLN A 559 -5.95 -20.97 32.65
C GLN A 559 -5.08 -20.32 31.56
N ILE A 560 -4.68 -19.07 31.80
CA ILE A 560 -3.75 -18.33 30.94
C ILE A 560 -2.30 -18.70 31.31
N PRO A 561 -1.45 -19.05 30.33
CA PRO A 561 -0.04 -19.36 30.56
C PRO A 561 0.78 -18.08 30.73
N LEU A 562 0.68 -17.47 31.92
CA LEU A 562 1.45 -16.27 32.26
C LEU A 562 2.95 -16.51 32.16
N SER A 563 3.66 -15.56 31.55
CA SER A 563 5.12 -15.59 31.40
C SER A 563 5.74 -14.45 32.20
N LYS A 564 6.79 -14.76 32.97
CA LYS A 564 7.53 -13.79 33.77
C LYS A 564 8.26 -12.80 32.86
N THR A 565 8.24 -11.53 33.24
CA THR A 565 9.05 -10.47 32.61
C THR A 565 10.37 -10.29 33.37
N ASN A 566 11.18 -9.30 32.99
CA ASN A 566 12.39 -8.92 33.73
C ASN A 566 12.09 -8.17 35.05
N VAL A 567 10.84 -7.79 35.28
CA VAL A 567 10.39 -7.11 36.51
C VAL A 567 9.72 -8.14 37.42
N GLU A 568 10.19 -8.21 38.67
CA GLU A 568 9.64 -9.13 39.67
C GLU A 568 8.16 -8.85 39.92
N GLY A 569 7.34 -9.89 39.93
CA GLY A 569 5.89 -9.77 40.10
C GLY A 569 5.13 -9.25 38.86
N GLU A 570 5.79 -9.05 37.72
CA GLU A 570 5.17 -8.65 36.46
C GLU A 570 5.13 -9.80 35.44
N TYR A 571 3.95 -10.05 34.89
CA TYR A 571 3.67 -11.16 33.99
C TYR A 571 2.93 -10.69 32.75
N VAL A 572 3.16 -11.36 31.62
CA VAL A 572 2.51 -11.10 30.34
C VAL A 572 2.05 -12.39 29.67
N SER A 573 0.93 -12.33 28.95
CA SER A 573 0.50 -13.42 28.05
C SER A 573 -0.42 -12.90 26.95
N GLY A 574 -0.36 -13.55 25.78
CA GLY A 574 -1.32 -13.36 24.71
C GLY A 574 -2.61 -14.15 24.95
N VAL A 575 -3.74 -13.62 24.55
CA VAL A 575 -5.00 -14.36 24.45
C VAL A 575 -5.51 -14.24 23.01
N ARG A 576 -5.50 -15.36 22.30
CA ARG A 576 -6.01 -15.50 20.93
C ARG A 576 -7.37 -16.17 20.98
N TYR A 577 -8.35 -15.59 20.29
CA TYR A 577 -9.75 -16.00 20.42
C TYR A 577 -10.53 -15.75 19.13
N LYS A 578 -11.62 -16.49 18.95
CA LYS A 578 -12.53 -16.31 17.82
C LYS A 578 -13.53 -15.20 18.13
N ALA A 579 -13.36 -14.06 17.49
CA ALA A 579 -14.14 -12.84 17.71
C ALA A 579 -15.53 -12.92 17.04
N TRP A 580 -15.62 -13.53 15.87
CA TRP A 580 -16.86 -13.71 15.09
C TRP A 580 -16.77 -14.97 14.22
N GLN A 581 -17.89 -15.40 13.63
CA GLN A 581 -17.97 -16.67 12.89
C GLN A 581 -18.47 -16.44 11.46
N PRO A 582 -17.59 -15.94 10.55
CA PRO A 582 -17.91 -15.90 9.13
C PRO A 582 -18.03 -17.32 8.55
N TRP A 583 -18.74 -17.43 7.43
CA TRP A 583 -18.92 -18.70 6.71
C TRP A 583 -17.61 -19.25 6.14
N SER A 584 -16.69 -18.37 5.75
CA SER A 584 -15.33 -18.67 5.30
C SER A 584 -14.32 -18.25 6.38
N ALA A 585 -13.58 -19.20 6.94
CA ALA A 585 -12.52 -19.00 7.93
C ALA A 585 -11.61 -20.24 7.94
N LEU A 586 -10.44 -20.17 8.56
CA LEU A 586 -9.54 -21.33 8.73
C LEU A 586 -10.25 -22.47 9.49
N HIS A 587 -11.10 -22.13 10.45
CA HIS A 587 -11.86 -23.09 11.26
C HIS A 587 -13.32 -22.66 11.40
N PRO A 588 -14.19 -22.90 10.40
CA PRO A 588 -15.56 -22.36 10.38
C PRO A 588 -16.47 -23.00 11.44
N THR A 589 -16.19 -24.24 11.87
CA THR A 589 -16.99 -24.99 12.85
C THR A 589 -16.78 -24.59 14.30
N ILE A 590 -15.69 -23.86 14.61
CA ILE A 590 -15.42 -23.35 15.96
C ILE A 590 -16.33 -22.15 16.23
N GLY A 591 -17.02 -22.15 17.38
CA GLY A 591 -17.89 -21.05 17.80
C GLY A 591 -17.13 -19.79 18.22
N VAL A 592 -17.85 -18.70 18.46
CA VAL A 592 -17.27 -17.46 19.00
C VAL A 592 -16.92 -17.60 20.48
N ASP A 593 -15.83 -16.97 20.91
CA ASP A 593 -15.38 -17.01 22.30
C ASP A 593 -15.87 -15.80 23.12
N THR A 594 -16.52 -14.83 22.50
CA THR A 594 -16.91 -13.56 23.14
C THR A 594 -18.22 -13.70 23.95
N PRO A 595 -18.39 -13.00 25.08
CA PRO A 595 -17.43 -12.11 25.72
C PRO A 595 -16.26 -12.86 26.36
N LEU A 596 -15.12 -12.18 26.49
CA LEU A 596 -13.97 -12.70 27.21
C LEU A 596 -14.09 -12.30 28.68
N THR A 597 -14.24 -13.27 29.57
CA THR A 597 -14.26 -13.07 31.02
C THR A 597 -12.94 -13.48 31.61
N PHE A 598 -12.26 -12.54 32.25
CA PHE A 598 -11.00 -12.75 32.95
C PHE A 598 -11.26 -12.88 34.44
N ASP A 599 -10.74 -13.92 35.07
CA ASP A 599 -10.89 -14.21 36.49
C ASP A 599 -9.52 -14.43 37.15
N ILE A 600 -9.26 -13.74 38.27
CA ILE A 600 -8.12 -14.03 39.13
C ILE A 600 -8.57 -15.02 40.21
N ILE A 601 -7.86 -16.13 40.26
CA ILE A 601 -8.19 -17.30 41.06
C ILE A 601 -7.19 -17.40 42.20
N ASP A 602 -7.68 -17.45 43.44
CA ASP A 602 -6.88 -17.78 44.61
C ASP A 602 -6.82 -19.30 44.78
N LYS A 603 -5.67 -19.90 44.46
CA LYS A 603 -5.47 -21.36 44.53
C LYS A 603 -5.52 -21.90 45.95
N TRP A 604 -5.28 -21.07 46.96
CA TRP A 604 -5.33 -21.52 48.35
C TRP A 604 -6.76 -21.61 48.85
N ASN A 605 -7.64 -20.73 48.38
CA ASN A 605 -9.04 -20.63 48.80
C ASN A 605 -10.02 -21.23 47.79
N ASN A 606 -9.54 -21.74 46.65
CA ASN A 606 -10.32 -22.32 45.56
C ASN A 606 -11.54 -21.47 45.15
N ARG A 607 -11.32 -20.17 44.96
CA ARG A 607 -12.34 -19.21 44.51
C ARG A 607 -11.76 -18.13 43.59
N SER A 608 -12.60 -17.58 42.73
CA SER A 608 -12.31 -16.31 42.04
C SER A 608 -12.41 -15.16 43.04
N ILE A 609 -11.41 -14.27 43.05
CA ILE A 609 -11.34 -13.10 43.94
C ILE A 609 -11.71 -11.79 43.24
N GLY A 610 -11.80 -11.81 41.91
CA GLY A 610 -12.12 -10.66 41.08
C GLY A 610 -11.80 -10.92 39.62
N GLY A 611 -12.23 -10.01 38.76
CA GLY A 611 -12.07 -10.16 37.32
C GLY A 611 -12.76 -9.06 36.54
N PHE A 612 -12.70 -9.13 35.22
CA PHE A 612 -13.22 -8.14 34.29
C PHE A 612 -13.63 -8.78 32.97
N ASN A 613 -14.43 -8.07 32.18
CA ASN A 613 -14.95 -8.55 30.90
C ASN A 613 -14.51 -7.67 29.75
N TYR A 614 -14.20 -8.30 28.62
CA TYR A 614 -13.98 -7.65 27.33
C TYR A 614 -14.96 -8.18 26.28
N PHE A 615 -15.48 -7.27 25.46
CA PHE A 615 -16.45 -7.55 24.41
C PHE A 615 -15.89 -7.17 23.04
N VAL A 616 -16.21 -7.91 21.99
CA VAL A 616 -15.80 -7.54 20.62
C VAL A 616 -16.72 -6.46 20.04
N SER A 617 -18.02 -6.58 20.30
CA SER A 617 -19.05 -5.61 19.95
C SER A 617 -19.66 -4.98 21.21
N HIS A 618 -20.45 -3.92 21.04
CA HIS A 618 -21.07 -3.24 22.17
C HIS A 618 -21.96 -4.22 22.98
N PRO A 619 -21.80 -4.33 24.32
CA PRO A 619 -22.49 -5.34 25.14
C PRO A 619 -24.03 -5.31 25.05
N GLY A 620 -24.60 -4.12 24.81
CA GLY A 620 -26.03 -3.92 24.56
C GLY A 620 -26.55 -4.40 23.19
N GLY A 621 -25.74 -5.11 22.38
CA GLY A 621 -26.13 -5.61 21.06
C GLY A 621 -26.17 -4.53 19.97
N ARG A 622 -25.54 -3.37 20.21
CA ARG A 622 -25.51 -2.25 19.26
C ARG A 622 -24.44 -2.51 18.20
N ASN A 623 -24.88 -2.83 17.00
CA ASN A 623 -24.02 -2.84 15.82
C ASN A 623 -24.09 -1.44 15.19
N TYR A 624 -22.94 -0.77 15.10
CA TYR A 624 -22.87 0.52 14.43
C TYR A 624 -22.95 0.31 12.91
N GLU A 625 -23.81 1.04 12.23
CA GLU A 625 -23.89 1.03 10.76
C GLU A 625 -22.98 2.09 10.13
N THR A 626 -22.49 3.04 10.92
CA THR A 626 -21.66 4.17 10.47
C THR A 626 -20.26 4.10 11.05
N PHE A 627 -19.29 4.57 10.26
CA PHE A 627 -17.94 4.81 10.75
C PHE A 627 -17.94 5.94 11.79
N PRO A 628 -17.02 5.92 12.77
CA PRO A 628 -16.80 7.04 13.67
C PRO A 628 -16.49 8.33 12.90
N VAL A 629 -17.06 9.45 13.35
CA VAL A 629 -16.84 10.77 12.74
C VAL A 629 -15.47 11.34 13.14
N ASN A 630 -14.95 10.97 14.30
CA ASN A 630 -13.66 11.42 14.83
C ASN A 630 -13.05 10.43 15.82
N SER A 631 -11.84 10.75 16.30
CA SER A 631 -11.09 9.96 17.28
C SER A 631 -11.81 9.78 18.62
N TYR A 632 -12.53 10.80 19.11
CA TYR A 632 -13.28 10.71 20.38
C TYR A 632 -14.44 9.71 20.31
N GLU A 633 -15.18 9.69 19.20
CA GLU A 633 -16.23 8.68 18.99
C GLU A 633 -15.62 7.28 18.88
N ALA A 634 -14.52 7.14 18.13
CA ALA A 634 -13.82 5.87 18.00
C ALA A 634 -13.33 5.36 19.36
N GLU A 635 -12.74 6.23 20.18
CA GLU A 635 -12.31 5.92 21.55
C GLU A 635 -13.47 5.54 22.46
N SER A 636 -14.57 6.29 22.42
CA SER A 636 -15.78 5.96 23.19
C SER A 636 -16.32 4.57 22.83
N ARG A 637 -16.32 4.20 21.54
CA ARG A 637 -16.71 2.85 21.10
C ARG A 637 -15.79 1.78 21.71
N ARG A 638 -14.48 2.03 21.78
CA ARG A 638 -13.52 1.10 22.40
C ARG A 638 -13.72 0.97 23.92
N ILE A 639 -13.86 2.08 24.65
CA ILE A 639 -14.03 2.08 26.11
C ILE A 639 -15.29 1.30 26.53
N ASN A 640 -16.39 1.43 25.77
CA ASN A 640 -17.65 0.73 26.06
C ASN A 640 -17.57 -0.80 25.91
N ARG A 641 -16.46 -1.34 25.39
CA ARG A 641 -16.20 -2.77 25.25
C ARG A 641 -15.49 -3.39 26.45
N TYR A 642 -15.23 -2.62 27.50
CA TYR A 642 -14.56 -3.10 28.70
C TYR A 642 -15.41 -2.84 29.94
N TRP A 643 -15.62 -3.87 30.75
CA TRP A 643 -16.28 -3.77 32.06
C TRP A 643 -15.34 -4.28 33.15
N ASP A 644 -15.13 -3.47 34.19
CA ASP A 644 -14.33 -3.79 35.38
C ASP A 644 -15.10 -4.60 36.44
N PHE A 645 -16.29 -5.11 36.09
CA PHE A 645 -17.16 -5.93 36.93
C PHE A 645 -17.73 -7.13 36.15
N ASN A 646 -18.60 -7.93 36.79
CA ASN A 646 -19.23 -9.15 36.22
C ASN A 646 -18.26 -10.32 35.92
N HIS A 647 -17.28 -10.54 36.80
CA HIS A 647 -16.46 -11.74 36.81
C HIS A 647 -17.23 -12.98 37.32
N SER A 648 -16.66 -14.16 37.14
CA SER A 648 -17.29 -15.42 37.54
C SER A 648 -17.24 -15.59 39.06
N GLN A 649 -18.39 -15.76 39.69
CA GLN A 649 -18.49 -15.99 41.14
C GLN A 649 -18.74 -17.47 41.43
N GLY A 650 -18.14 -18.03 42.47
CA GLY A 650 -18.41 -19.41 42.86
C GLY A 650 -17.21 -20.15 43.44
N GLY A 651 -17.47 -21.37 43.95
CA GLY A 651 -16.42 -22.34 44.26
C GLY A 651 -15.92 -22.99 42.96
N ILE A 652 -14.61 -23.24 42.88
CA ILE A 652 -13.99 -23.85 41.69
C ILE A 652 -14.37 -25.32 41.59
N VAL A 653 -14.73 -25.77 40.39
CA VAL A 653 -14.85 -27.17 40.01
C VAL A 653 -13.93 -27.41 38.81
N GLU A 654 -12.94 -28.29 38.97
CA GLU A 654 -12.14 -28.77 37.83
C GLU A 654 -13.03 -29.66 36.96
N ASN A 655 -13.14 -29.33 35.67
CA ASN A 655 -13.95 -30.08 34.71
C ASN A 655 -13.14 -30.29 33.42
N ASP A 656 -13.03 -31.54 32.96
CA ASP A 656 -12.55 -31.88 31.61
C ASP A 656 -13.56 -31.39 30.55
N PRO A 657 -13.12 -30.90 29.37
CA PRO A 657 -14.00 -30.27 28.41
C PRO A 657 -14.85 -31.32 27.70
N VAL A 658 -16.05 -31.58 28.19
CA VAL A 658 -17.13 -32.19 27.40
C VAL A 658 -18.09 -31.09 26.97
N VAL A 659 -17.73 -30.37 25.91
CA VAL A 659 -18.72 -29.57 25.16
C VAL A 659 -19.33 -30.52 24.13
N SER A 660 -20.44 -31.17 24.48
CA SER A 660 -21.22 -31.95 23.52
C SER A 660 -21.88 -30.99 22.52
N ALA A 661 -21.54 -31.15 21.24
CA ALA A 661 -22.25 -30.53 20.13
C ALA A 661 -23.66 -31.15 19.99
N THR A 662 -24.62 -30.67 20.77
CA THR A 662 -26.06 -30.97 20.64
C THR A 662 -26.85 -29.78 21.20
N GLY A 663 -27.67 -29.03 20.46
CA GLY A 663 -28.05 -29.13 19.06
C GLY A 663 -28.67 -27.82 18.55
N ASN A 664 -28.73 -27.71 17.24
CA ASN A 664 -29.47 -26.70 16.51
C ASN A 664 -30.94 -26.68 16.96
N THR A 665 -31.38 -25.59 17.58
CA THR A 665 -32.78 -25.15 17.51
C THR A 665 -32.80 -23.69 17.05
N ILE A 666 -32.96 -23.55 15.73
CA ILE A 666 -33.78 -22.56 15.03
C ILE A 666 -33.96 -21.22 15.78
N TYR A 667 -33.27 -20.19 15.27
CA TYR A 667 -33.67 -18.81 15.46
C TYR A 667 -35.09 -18.61 14.90
N SER A 668 -36.08 -18.54 15.78
CA SER A 668 -37.33 -17.84 15.51
C SER A 668 -37.47 -16.70 16.52
N ASN A 669 -37.61 -15.49 15.97
CA ASN A 669 -37.93 -14.26 16.68
C ASN A 669 -39.27 -14.40 17.40
N GLU A 670 -39.30 -14.81 18.67
CA GLU A 670 -40.40 -14.49 19.59
C GLU A 670 -39.89 -14.33 21.02
N THR A 671 -39.98 -13.10 21.53
CA THR A 671 -39.85 -12.76 22.95
C THR A 671 -40.86 -13.56 23.79
N LYS A 672 -40.39 -14.60 24.50
CA LYS A 672 -41.07 -15.14 25.68
C LYS A 672 -40.11 -15.18 26.86
N ARG A 673 -40.34 -14.30 27.82
CA ARG A 673 -39.74 -14.35 29.17
C ARG A 673 -40.22 -15.63 29.84
N ALA A 674 -39.39 -16.67 29.85
CA ALA A 674 -39.53 -17.80 30.76
C ALA A 674 -38.62 -17.55 31.97
N ILE A 675 -39.21 -17.17 33.10
CA ILE A 675 -38.53 -17.15 34.40
C ILE A 675 -38.39 -18.61 34.82
N VAL A 676 -37.17 -19.14 34.76
CA VAL A 676 -36.85 -20.43 35.38
C VAL A 676 -36.36 -20.12 36.79
N ASP A 677 -37.19 -20.43 37.79
CA ASP A 677 -36.78 -20.47 39.20
C ASP A 677 -35.70 -21.54 39.39
N LYS A 678 -34.42 -21.15 39.33
CA LYS A 678 -33.32 -22.01 39.82
C LYS A 678 -33.27 -21.93 41.35
N LYS A 679 -34.01 -22.82 42.01
CA LYS A 679 -33.75 -23.18 43.41
C LYS A 679 -32.31 -23.71 43.53
N GLY A 680 -31.45 -22.96 44.23
CA GLY A 680 -30.21 -23.44 44.85
C GLY A 680 -29.15 -24.01 43.90
N SER A 681 -28.63 -23.24 42.95
CA SER A 681 -27.31 -23.56 42.37
C SER A 681 -26.24 -22.86 43.18
N SER A 682 -25.42 -23.62 43.93
CA SER A 682 -24.07 -23.14 44.26
C SER A 682 -23.45 -22.66 42.94
N LYS A 683 -23.13 -21.37 42.82
CA LYS A 683 -22.44 -20.90 41.61
C LYS A 683 -21.11 -21.69 41.56
N GLN A 684 -20.97 -22.59 40.59
CA GLN A 684 -19.77 -23.38 40.37
C GLN A 684 -19.02 -22.74 39.21
N PHE A 685 -17.75 -22.42 39.42
CA PHE A 685 -16.87 -21.89 38.39
C PHE A 685 -16.07 -23.04 37.79
N ASN A 686 -16.30 -23.33 36.51
CA ASN A 686 -15.58 -24.37 35.80
C ASN A 686 -14.20 -23.85 35.41
N TYR A 687 -13.17 -24.42 36.02
CA TYR A 687 -11.78 -24.09 35.75
C TYR A 687 -11.11 -25.25 35.03
N HIS A 688 -10.35 -24.93 33.98
CA HIS A 688 -9.63 -25.91 33.17
C HIS A 688 -8.19 -25.47 32.93
N GLN A 689 -7.26 -26.37 33.20
CA GLN A 689 -5.85 -26.17 32.88
C GLN A 689 -5.51 -26.92 31.59
N MET A 690 -5.18 -26.18 30.53
CA MET A 690 -4.66 -26.77 29.29
C MET A 690 -3.16 -27.01 29.38
N PRO A 691 -2.62 -28.07 28.75
CA PRO A 691 -1.18 -28.22 28.60
C PRO A 691 -0.63 -27.03 27.83
N LYS A 692 0.54 -26.53 28.25
CA LYS A 692 1.21 -25.42 27.57
C LYS A 692 1.54 -25.81 26.13
N ASN A 693 1.10 -24.99 25.17
CA ASN A 693 1.40 -25.22 23.77
C ASN A 693 2.92 -25.14 23.53
N LYS A 694 3.48 -26.13 22.81
CA LYS A 694 4.91 -26.19 22.53
C LYS A 694 5.35 -25.14 21.50
N GLU A 695 4.48 -24.81 20.55
CA GLU A 695 4.75 -23.83 19.49
C GLU A 695 4.40 -22.41 19.91
N TYR A 696 3.36 -22.25 20.74
CA TYR A 696 2.87 -20.96 21.24
C TYR A 696 2.84 -20.90 22.77
N PRO A 697 3.98 -21.02 23.46
CA PRO A 697 4.04 -21.02 24.92
C PRO A 697 3.62 -19.70 25.59
N PHE A 698 3.64 -18.57 24.89
CA PHE A 698 3.31 -17.24 25.45
C PHE A 698 1.85 -16.82 25.22
N THR A 699 1.11 -17.59 24.42
CA THR A 699 -0.27 -17.27 24.01
C THR A 699 -1.25 -18.39 24.37
N LEU A 700 -2.33 -18.06 25.06
CA LEU A 700 -3.51 -18.91 25.17
C LEU A 700 -4.33 -18.81 23.88
N ASP A 701 -4.51 -19.93 23.17
CA ASP A 701 -5.44 -20.01 22.05
C ASP A 701 -6.75 -20.67 22.48
N LEU A 702 -7.78 -19.86 22.76
CA LEU A 702 -9.08 -20.33 23.25
C LEU A 702 -9.78 -21.28 22.27
N ARG A 703 -9.42 -21.27 20.99
CA ARG A 703 -9.98 -22.18 20.00
C ARG A 703 -9.59 -23.63 20.27
N GLN A 704 -8.49 -23.87 20.99
CA GLN A 704 -8.05 -25.22 21.36
C GLN A 704 -8.97 -25.90 22.37
N ARG A 705 -9.80 -25.15 23.12
CA ARG A 705 -10.80 -25.74 24.05
C ARG A 705 -11.88 -26.54 23.34
N TRP A 706 -12.02 -26.37 22.02
CA TRP A 706 -12.96 -27.08 21.17
C TRP A 706 -12.39 -28.40 20.62
N ILE A 707 -11.10 -28.65 20.83
CA ILE A 707 -10.46 -29.90 20.43
C ILE A 707 -10.98 -31.01 21.35
N LYS A 708 -11.52 -32.07 20.75
CA LYS A 708 -11.94 -33.25 21.52
C LYS A 708 -10.69 -33.90 22.10
N ASN A 709 -10.63 -34.02 23.43
CA ASN A 709 -9.67 -34.91 24.07
C ASN A 709 -10.03 -36.34 23.65
N ASN A 710 -9.12 -37.01 22.94
CA ASN A 710 -9.24 -38.42 22.60
C ASN A 710 -8.79 -39.30 23.76
#